data_AF-A0A669C079-F1
#
_entry.id   AF-A0A669C079-F1
#
_cell.length_a   1.000
_cell.length_b   1.000
_cell.length_c   1.000
_cell.angle_alpha   90.00
_cell.angle_beta   90.00
_cell.angle_gamma   90.00
#
_symmetry.space_group_name_H-M   'P 1'
#
loop_
_entity.id
_entity.type
_entity.pdbx_description
1 polymer ?
#
loop_
_entity_poly.entity_id
_entity_poly.type
_entity_poly.pdbx_seq_one_letter_code
_entity_poly.pdbx_strand_id
1 'polypeptide(L)'
;RCLKCADAPCQKSCPTNLDIKSFITSISNKNYYGAARAILSDNPLGLTCGMVCPTSELCVGGCNLYASEEGPINIGGLQQFATEVFSKMGIPQIRNPELPPSNEMPESYHTPIALIGCGPASISCASFLARLGYDNITIFEKQKYTGGLSMSEIPQFRLPYEVVQFEINLMKDLGVKVVCEKGLGVNGMTLKSLKEDGFKAVFIGIGLPQANRAEIFKGLTVDQGFFTSKDFLPMVASASKKGMCQCRSSLPELKGVVIVLGAGDTAFDCATSALRCGAKRVYVCFRRGFTNIRAVPEEMSVLICITFFLSDGVGDWVEDEEQIVRLKADYIISAFGSMLNEPQVTEAMMPVKLSRWGTPEVNTDTMQTSEPWVFAGGDIAGLANTTVESVNDGKQASWHIHRYIQVNPVPKLPLFYSAIDQVDISIEVCGIKFPNPFGLASAPPTTSTAMIRRAFEQGWGFALTKTFGLDKDLVTNVSPRIVRGTTSGPLYGPGLGSFLNIELISEKTAAYWCQSVAELKKDFPNNVVISSIMCGYNKEDWTELAKMAEESGADALELNLSCPHGMGERGMGLACGQDPVLVRNICRWVREAISIPFFAKLTPNVTNIVDIAKAAHEGGADGVTATNTVSGLMGLKADGSPWPSVGLEKRTTYGGISGNAIRPITLRAVSAIARAIPGFPILATGGIDSAESGLQFLHAGASLLQVCSAVQNQDFTLIEDYCVGLKALLYLKSLELKDWDGQSPPTERHQKGKPAPRLESLVGKSLPSFGPYLQEKTEAIAACKKRLLDAGETDVVESNVSRVNVPQKPVPPVKVIYQYHNNNNGLSLCSQVQALIDEEMCINCGKCYMTCNDSGYQAITFDPETHLPSVTDSCTGCTLCLSVCPIIDCIKMVKRKTAYKPNRGVPISPVY
;
A
#
# COMPACT_ATOMS: atom_id res chain seq x y z
N ARG A 1 4.45 -10.78 -5.97
CA ARG A 1 3.38 -11.78 -6.19
C ARG A 1 2.20 -11.19 -6.95
N CYS A 2 1.48 -10.19 -6.42
CA CYS A 2 0.36 -9.58 -7.15
C CYS A 2 0.78 -9.12 -8.56
N LEU A 3 -0.02 -9.51 -9.56
CA LEU A 3 0.22 -9.27 -10.98
C LEU A 3 -0.09 -7.83 -11.43
N LYS A 4 -0.79 -7.05 -10.59
CA LYS A 4 -1.14 -5.65 -10.87
C LYS A 4 -1.91 -5.50 -12.20
N CYS A 5 -2.92 -6.36 -12.35
CA CYS A 5 -3.69 -6.54 -13.57
C CYS A 5 -4.31 -5.24 -14.08
N ALA A 6 -4.28 -5.02 -15.40
CA ALA A 6 -5.15 -4.02 -16.02
C ALA A 6 -6.62 -4.43 -15.87
N ASP A 7 -7.52 -3.44 -15.79
CA ASP A 7 -8.97 -3.65 -15.70
C ASP A 7 -9.34 -4.72 -14.64
N ALA A 8 -8.73 -4.58 -13.46
CA ALA A 8 -8.57 -5.67 -12.51
C ALA A 8 -9.93 -6.24 -12.06
N PRO A 9 -10.19 -7.55 -12.21
CA PRO A 9 -11.46 -8.15 -11.78
C PRO A 9 -11.66 -8.03 -10.27
N CYS A 10 -10.59 -8.06 -9.48
CA CYS A 10 -10.68 -7.84 -8.04
C CYS A 10 -11.23 -6.44 -7.67
N GLN A 11 -10.97 -5.40 -8.48
CA GLN A 11 -11.53 -4.07 -8.29
C GLN A 11 -13.02 -4.07 -8.63
N LYS A 12 -13.41 -4.71 -9.74
CA LYS A 12 -14.83 -4.83 -10.14
C LYS A 12 -15.67 -5.59 -9.12
N SER A 13 -15.07 -6.57 -8.44
CA SER A 13 -15.72 -7.33 -7.37
C SER A 13 -15.64 -6.63 -6.00
N CYS A 14 -15.05 -5.44 -5.90
CA CYS A 14 -15.02 -4.64 -4.68
C CYS A 14 -16.19 -3.65 -4.68
N PRO A 15 -17.11 -3.67 -3.68
CA PRO A 15 -18.28 -2.78 -3.68
C PRO A 15 -17.96 -1.28 -3.69
N THR A 16 -16.82 -0.87 -3.13
CA THR A 16 -16.36 0.53 -3.13
C THR A 16 -15.49 0.88 -4.35
N ASN A 17 -15.24 -0.10 -5.23
CA ASN A 17 -14.41 0.01 -6.44
C ASN A 17 -12.97 0.45 -6.18
N LEU A 18 -12.38 0.02 -5.03
CA LEU A 18 -10.99 0.32 -4.68
C LEU A 18 -10.03 -0.02 -5.82
N ASP A 19 -9.12 0.90 -6.16
CA ASP A 19 -8.02 0.61 -7.09
C ASP A 19 -6.96 -0.30 -6.44
N ILE A 20 -7.25 -1.60 -6.45
CA ILE A 20 -6.40 -2.65 -5.88
C ILE A 20 -5.05 -2.77 -6.59
N LYS A 21 -5.00 -2.49 -7.90
CA LYS A 21 -3.75 -2.47 -8.66
C LYS A 21 -2.83 -1.40 -8.08
N SER A 22 -3.31 -0.18 -7.93
CA SER A 22 -2.49 0.97 -7.56
C SER A 22 -2.06 0.92 -6.09
N PHE A 23 -2.94 0.58 -5.15
CA PHE A 23 -2.52 0.52 -3.74
C PHE A 23 -1.55 -0.63 -3.47
N ILE A 24 -1.72 -1.82 -4.10
CA ILE A 24 -0.76 -2.93 -3.93
C ILE A 24 0.56 -2.60 -4.61
N THR A 25 0.54 -1.85 -5.72
CA THR A 25 1.77 -1.32 -6.34
C THR A 25 2.54 -0.44 -5.37
N SER A 26 1.83 0.49 -4.73
CA SER A 26 2.40 1.39 -3.74
C SER A 26 3.00 0.63 -2.55
N ILE A 27 2.31 -0.40 -2.03
CA ILE A 27 2.86 -1.29 -0.98
C ILE A 27 4.15 -1.97 -1.46
N SER A 28 4.17 -2.51 -2.68
CA SER A 28 5.37 -3.18 -3.21
C SER A 28 6.57 -2.25 -3.39
N ASN A 29 6.31 -0.95 -3.53
CA ASN A 29 7.31 0.11 -3.66
C ASN A 29 7.64 0.79 -2.31
N LYS A 30 7.15 0.23 -1.20
CA LYS A 30 7.23 0.77 0.17
C LYS A 30 6.63 2.18 0.34
N ASN A 31 5.69 2.54 -0.52
CA ASN A 31 4.89 3.74 -0.37
C ASN A 31 3.57 3.39 0.34
N TYR A 32 3.67 3.22 1.67
CA TYR A 32 2.53 2.85 2.49
C TYR A 32 1.51 3.99 2.61
N TYR A 33 1.97 5.25 2.61
CA TYR A 33 1.09 6.42 2.55
C TYR A 33 0.28 6.44 1.24
N GLY A 34 0.93 6.29 0.08
CA GLY A 34 0.22 6.28 -1.20
C GLY A 34 -0.80 5.15 -1.30
N ALA A 35 -0.48 3.98 -0.76
CA ALA A 35 -1.43 2.88 -0.65
C ALA A 35 -2.64 3.26 0.23
N ALA A 36 -2.40 3.76 1.44
CA ALA A 36 -3.48 4.17 2.35
C ALA A 36 -4.33 5.31 1.77
N ARG A 37 -3.70 6.30 1.11
CA ARG A 37 -4.39 7.38 0.40
C ARG A 37 -5.32 6.84 -0.69
N ALA A 38 -4.86 5.91 -1.52
CA ALA A 38 -5.68 5.29 -2.55
C ALA A 38 -6.87 4.52 -1.95
N ILE A 39 -6.63 3.74 -0.89
CA ILE A 39 -7.68 3.00 -0.16
C ILE A 39 -8.72 3.97 0.42
N LEU A 40 -8.28 4.98 1.17
CA LEU A 40 -9.16 5.92 1.87
C LEU A 40 -9.89 6.89 0.94
N SER A 41 -9.38 7.07 -0.29
CA SER A 41 -10.06 7.86 -1.32
C SER A 41 -11.40 7.25 -1.70
N ASP A 42 -11.45 5.93 -1.88
CA ASP A 42 -12.67 5.22 -2.27
C ASP A 42 -13.45 4.62 -1.10
N ASN A 43 -12.78 4.32 0.02
CA ASN A 43 -13.36 3.71 1.20
C ASN A 43 -12.87 4.41 2.50
N PRO A 44 -13.67 5.32 3.09
CA PRO A 44 -13.33 6.01 4.34
C PRO A 44 -13.13 5.08 5.55
N LEU A 45 -13.59 3.83 5.48
CA LEU A 45 -13.38 2.78 6.49
C LEU A 45 -12.39 1.71 6.00
N GLY A 46 -11.32 2.16 5.35
CA GLY A 46 -10.32 1.31 4.71
C GLY A 46 -9.65 0.30 5.64
N LEU A 47 -9.35 0.67 6.89
CA LEU A 47 -8.71 -0.22 7.84
C LEU A 47 -9.70 -1.26 8.38
N THR A 48 -10.91 -0.82 8.75
CA THR A 48 -11.98 -1.73 9.17
C THR A 48 -12.27 -2.77 8.09
N CYS A 49 -12.51 -2.34 6.85
CA CYS A 49 -12.77 -3.24 5.72
C CYS A 49 -11.59 -4.17 5.41
N GLY A 50 -10.34 -3.72 5.59
CA GLY A 50 -9.16 -4.58 5.42
C GLY A 50 -9.15 -5.79 6.39
N MET A 51 -9.74 -5.62 7.57
CA MET A 51 -9.80 -6.66 8.61
C MET A 51 -11.03 -7.58 8.52
N VAL A 52 -12.19 -7.04 8.12
CA VAL A 52 -13.49 -7.76 8.26
C VAL A 52 -14.18 -8.12 6.96
N CYS A 53 -13.70 -7.65 5.80
CA CYS A 53 -14.35 -7.96 4.53
C CYS A 53 -14.35 -9.48 4.27
N PRO A 54 -15.48 -10.06 3.84
CA PRO A 54 -15.55 -11.45 3.38
C PRO A 54 -14.93 -11.58 1.99
N THR A 55 -13.61 -11.43 1.90
CA THR A 55 -12.93 -11.17 0.62
C THR A 55 -13.08 -12.28 -0.41
N SER A 56 -13.26 -13.53 0.01
CA SER A 56 -13.48 -14.71 -0.83
C SER A 56 -14.74 -14.60 -1.70
N GLU A 57 -15.78 -13.93 -1.22
CA GLU A 57 -17.02 -13.62 -1.96
C GLU A 57 -16.95 -12.25 -2.68
N LEU A 58 -15.86 -11.51 -2.51
CA LEU A 58 -15.66 -10.16 -3.05
C LEU A 58 -14.39 -10.11 -3.94
N CYS A 59 -13.46 -9.22 -3.59
CA CYS A 59 -12.27 -8.91 -4.39
C CYS A 59 -11.32 -10.10 -4.58
N VAL A 60 -11.20 -11.00 -3.60
CA VAL A 60 -10.31 -12.17 -3.69
C VAL A 60 -10.95 -13.27 -4.53
N GLY A 61 -12.27 -13.43 -4.49
CA GLY A 61 -13.02 -14.33 -5.37
C GLY A 61 -12.84 -14.02 -6.86
N GLY A 62 -12.68 -12.74 -7.20
CA GLY A 62 -12.38 -12.29 -8.57
C GLY A 62 -10.89 -12.25 -8.94
N CYS A 63 -9.96 -12.69 -8.08
CA CYS A 63 -8.53 -12.49 -8.34
C CYS A 63 -7.99 -13.44 -9.42
N ASN A 64 -7.32 -12.91 -10.45
CA ASN A 64 -6.70 -13.73 -11.52
C ASN A 64 -5.69 -14.78 -11.02
N LEU A 65 -5.00 -14.54 -9.90
CA LEU A 65 -4.06 -15.51 -9.33
C LEU A 65 -4.75 -16.72 -8.69
N TYR A 66 -6.08 -16.72 -8.57
CA TYR A 66 -6.82 -17.94 -8.28
C TYR A 66 -6.55 -19.06 -9.31
N ALA A 67 -6.17 -18.70 -10.55
CA ALA A 67 -5.80 -19.63 -11.61
C ALA A 67 -4.37 -20.21 -11.49
N SER A 68 -3.68 -20.00 -10.36
CA SER A 68 -2.33 -20.51 -10.08
C SER A 68 -2.32 -21.32 -8.79
N GLU A 69 -1.39 -22.27 -8.66
CA GLU A 69 -1.28 -23.15 -7.49
C GLU A 69 -1.01 -22.37 -6.19
N GLU A 70 -0.31 -21.23 -6.25
CA GLU A 70 -0.11 -20.35 -5.08
C GLU A 70 -1.38 -19.60 -4.63
N GLY A 71 -2.45 -19.63 -5.43
CA GLY A 71 -3.75 -19.07 -5.11
C GLY A 71 -3.83 -17.53 -5.14
N PRO A 72 -5.01 -16.98 -4.83
CA PRO A 72 -5.29 -15.55 -4.98
C PRO A 72 -4.50 -14.68 -3.98
N ILE A 73 -4.50 -13.35 -4.21
CA ILE A 73 -3.83 -12.39 -3.32
C ILE A 73 -4.61 -12.21 -2.01
N ASN A 74 -3.91 -12.12 -0.87
CA ASN A 74 -4.52 -11.65 0.38
C ASN A 74 -4.72 -10.12 0.32
N ILE A 75 -5.78 -9.69 -0.35
CA ILE A 75 -6.06 -8.26 -0.59
C ILE A 75 -6.40 -7.55 0.73
N GLY A 76 -7.25 -8.16 1.57
CA GLY A 76 -7.64 -7.59 2.87
C GLY A 76 -6.45 -7.32 3.78
N GLY A 77 -5.54 -8.30 3.94
CA GLY A 77 -4.35 -8.13 4.77
C GLY A 77 -3.38 -7.05 4.25
N LEU A 78 -3.28 -6.86 2.93
CA LEU A 78 -2.47 -5.79 2.35
C LEU A 78 -3.10 -4.40 2.58
N GLN A 79 -4.43 -4.31 2.45
CA GLN A 79 -5.20 -3.11 2.77
C GLN A 79 -5.09 -2.73 4.25
N GLN A 80 -5.20 -3.73 5.14
CA GLN A 80 -4.99 -3.58 6.58
C GLN A 80 -3.59 -3.03 6.85
N PHE A 81 -2.54 -3.68 6.34
CA PHE A 81 -1.15 -3.30 6.60
C PHE A 81 -0.86 -1.84 6.21
N ALA A 82 -1.23 -1.43 5.00
CA ALA A 82 -0.96 -0.05 4.55
C ALA A 82 -1.67 0.99 5.41
N THR A 83 -2.94 0.75 5.75
CA THR A 83 -3.75 1.70 6.51
C THR A 83 -3.35 1.72 7.99
N GLU A 84 -2.88 0.60 8.54
CA GLU A 84 -2.32 0.53 9.89
C GLU A 84 -0.98 1.28 9.99
N VAL A 85 -0.12 1.18 8.97
CA VAL A 85 1.11 2.00 8.93
C VAL A 85 0.76 3.48 8.86
N PHE A 86 -0.23 3.87 8.06
CA PHE A 86 -0.71 5.25 8.00
C PHE A 86 -1.27 5.75 9.34
N SER A 87 -2.04 4.93 10.06
CA SER A 87 -2.54 5.33 11.39
C SER A 87 -1.39 5.60 12.37
N LYS A 88 -0.30 4.81 12.30
CA LYS A 88 0.93 5.00 13.09
C LYS A 88 1.74 6.23 12.68
N MET A 89 1.56 6.76 11.45
CA MET A 89 2.16 8.04 11.06
C MET A 89 1.55 9.23 11.83
N GLY A 90 0.32 9.09 12.34
CA GLY A 90 -0.36 10.14 13.11
C GLY A 90 -0.66 11.39 12.29
N ILE A 91 -1.14 11.23 11.06
CA ILE A 91 -1.39 12.34 10.12
C ILE A 91 -2.91 12.51 9.94
N PRO A 92 -3.47 13.72 10.15
CA PRO A 92 -4.89 13.97 10.01
C PRO A 92 -5.32 14.04 8.54
N GLN A 93 -6.61 13.80 8.30
CA GLN A 93 -7.23 14.14 7.01
C GLN A 93 -7.37 15.65 6.91
N ILE A 94 -7.22 16.21 5.70
CA ILE A 94 -7.46 17.64 5.46
C ILE A 94 -8.58 17.84 4.44
N ARG A 95 -9.15 19.05 4.44
CA ARG A 95 -10.06 19.50 3.39
C ARG A 95 -9.35 19.49 2.03
N ASN A 96 -10.09 19.16 0.97
CA ASN A 96 -9.56 19.16 -0.40
C ASN A 96 -8.83 20.49 -0.71
N PRO A 97 -7.51 20.45 -1.02
CA PRO A 97 -6.72 21.65 -1.29
C PRO A 97 -7.19 22.46 -2.50
N GLU A 98 -7.95 21.85 -3.42
CA GLU A 98 -8.47 22.53 -4.62
C GLU A 98 -9.74 23.36 -4.35
N LEU A 99 -10.38 23.18 -3.19
CA LEU A 99 -11.60 23.91 -2.86
C LEU A 99 -11.26 25.31 -2.30
N PRO A 100 -12.04 26.36 -2.66
CA PRO A 100 -11.93 27.69 -2.04
C PRO A 100 -12.03 27.63 -0.51
N PRO A 101 -11.47 28.60 0.23
CA PRO A 101 -11.71 28.74 1.67
C PRO A 101 -13.21 28.61 2.04
N SER A 102 -13.53 28.05 3.21
CA SER A 102 -14.94 27.78 3.59
C SER A 102 -15.82 29.04 3.53
N ASN A 103 -15.31 30.19 3.94
CA ASN A 103 -16.01 31.48 3.87
C ASN A 103 -16.25 32.03 2.45
N GLU A 104 -15.62 31.42 1.44
CA GLU A 104 -15.77 31.78 0.02
C GLU A 104 -16.60 30.74 -0.75
N MET A 105 -17.04 29.67 -0.08
CA MET A 105 -17.91 28.67 -0.70
C MET A 105 -19.32 29.24 -0.91
N PRO A 106 -20.05 28.79 -1.94
CA PRO A 106 -21.45 29.15 -2.12
C PRO A 106 -22.30 28.76 -0.89
N GLU A 107 -23.31 29.58 -0.57
CA GLU A 107 -24.21 29.39 0.59
C GLU A 107 -24.80 27.98 0.67
N SER A 108 -25.03 27.35 -0.48
CA SER A 108 -25.53 25.98 -0.58
C SER A 108 -24.63 24.94 0.10
N TYR A 109 -23.33 25.20 0.30
CA TYR A 109 -22.41 24.32 1.04
C TYR A 109 -22.50 24.47 2.58
N HIS A 110 -23.09 25.56 3.07
CA HIS A 110 -23.36 25.77 4.51
C HIS A 110 -24.71 25.19 4.96
N THR A 111 -25.42 24.58 4.01
CA THR A 111 -26.70 23.89 4.23
C THR A 111 -26.60 22.87 5.36
N PRO A 112 -27.48 22.91 6.37
CA PRO A 112 -27.51 21.92 7.45
C PRO A 112 -27.95 20.55 6.93
N ILE A 113 -27.09 19.54 7.14
CA ILE A 113 -27.32 18.14 6.77
C ILE A 113 -27.30 17.27 8.03
N ALA A 114 -28.33 16.43 8.20
CA ALA A 114 -28.43 15.48 9.30
C ALA A 114 -28.20 14.06 8.80
N LEU A 115 -27.49 13.26 9.59
CA LEU A 115 -27.38 11.81 9.40
C LEU A 115 -27.80 11.12 10.69
N ILE A 116 -28.53 10.01 10.58
CA ILE A 116 -29.05 9.28 11.74
C ILE A 116 -28.36 7.92 11.84
N GLY A 117 -27.77 7.64 13.00
CA GLY A 117 -26.90 6.49 13.27
C GLY A 117 -25.46 6.78 12.85
N CYS A 118 -24.49 6.54 13.73
CA CYS A 118 -23.06 6.71 13.48
C CYS A 118 -22.39 5.37 13.14
N GLY A 119 -23.01 4.61 12.24
CA GLY A 119 -22.44 3.38 11.66
C GLY A 119 -21.68 3.62 10.34
N PRO A 120 -21.16 2.55 9.71
CA PRO A 120 -20.36 2.63 8.47
C PRO A 120 -20.99 3.47 7.35
N ALA A 121 -22.29 3.33 7.11
CA ALA A 121 -22.99 4.04 6.05
C ALA A 121 -22.98 5.57 6.26
N SER A 122 -23.33 6.03 7.46
CA SER A 122 -23.33 7.45 7.79
C SER A 122 -21.92 8.04 7.89
N ILE A 123 -20.95 7.29 8.41
CA ILE A 123 -19.55 7.73 8.44
C ILE A 123 -19.04 7.96 7.01
N SER A 124 -19.33 7.03 6.10
CA SER A 124 -19.01 7.18 4.68
C SER A 124 -19.70 8.39 4.05
N CYS A 125 -21.02 8.49 4.20
CA CYS A 125 -21.81 9.57 3.62
C CYS A 125 -21.33 10.94 4.11
N ALA A 126 -21.14 11.12 5.42
CA ALA A 126 -20.64 12.35 6.01
C ALA A 126 -19.22 12.68 5.53
N SER A 127 -18.34 11.68 5.41
CA SER A 127 -16.97 11.88 4.93
C SER A 127 -16.96 12.43 3.51
N PHE A 128 -17.73 11.83 2.59
CA PHE A 128 -17.77 12.29 1.20
C PHE A 128 -18.48 13.65 1.03
N LEU A 129 -19.54 13.93 1.81
CA LEU A 129 -20.15 15.27 1.86
C LEU A 129 -19.13 16.31 2.36
N ALA A 130 -18.39 16.02 3.42
CA ALA A 130 -17.38 16.93 3.94
C ALA A 130 -16.25 17.17 2.93
N ARG A 131 -15.83 16.12 2.20
CA ARG A 131 -14.85 16.23 1.09
C ARG A 131 -15.34 17.12 -0.05
N LEU A 132 -16.64 17.06 -0.38
CA LEU A 132 -17.26 17.94 -1.37
C LEU A 132 -17.30 19.41 -0.93
N GLY A 133 -17.12 19.69 0.36
CA GLY A 133 -17.00 21.04 0.92
C GLY A 133 -18.13 21.45 1.85
N TYR A 134 -19.09 20.57 2.14
CA TYR A 134 -20.15 20.87 3.12
C TYR A 134 -19.57 20.93 4.54
N ASP A 135 -19.83 22.01 5.27
CA ASP A 135 -19.25 22.24 6.61
C ASP A 135 -20.26 22.18 7.76
N ASN A 136 -21.55 22.00 7.46
CA ASN A 136 -22.62 21.89 8.46
C ASN A 136 -23.27 20.51 8.48
N ILE A 137 -22.46 19.49 8.79
CA ILE A 137 -22.87 18.09 8.82
C ILE A 137 -22.94 17.60 10.28
N THR A 138 -24.08 17.04 10.68
CA THR A 138 -24.26 16.47 12.03
C THR A 138 -24.79 15.04 11.96
N ILE A 139 -24.08 14.11 12.59
CA ILE A 139 -24.53 12.74 12.82
C ILE A 139 -25.17 12.65 14.21
N PHE A 140 -26.39 12.13 14.30
CA PHE A 140 -27.10 11.83 15.54
C PHE A 140 -27.04 10.32 15.82
N GLU A 141 -26.44 9.91 16.95
CA GLU A 141 -26.27 8.52 17.35
C GLU A 141 -27.12 8.19 18.58
N LYS A 142 -27.91 7.11 18.54
CA LYS A 142 -28.80 6.67 19.63
C LYS A 142 -28.00 6.31 20.88
N GLN A 143 -26.84 5.67 20.70
CA GLN A 143 -26.02 5.14 21.77
C GLN A 143 -25.01 6.17 22.30
N LYS A 144 -24.32 5.82 23.38
CA LYS A 144 -23.21 6.61 23.96
C LYS A 144 -21.88 6.44 23.22
N TYR A 145 -21.79 5.41 22.37
CA TYR A 145 -20.63 5.08 21.56
C TYR A 145 -20.94 5.29 20.07
N THR A 146 -19.88 5.42 19.27
CA THR A 146 -19.94 5.60 17.82
C THR A 146 -19.37 4.39 17.10
N GLY A 147 -19.66 4.22 15.80
CA GLY A 147 -19.11 3.15 14.95
C GLY A 147 -20.10 2.02 14.62
N GLY A 148 -21.33 2.07 15.13
CA GLY A 148 -22.36 1.06 14.85
C GLY A 148 -21.90 -0.37 15.20
N LEU A 149 -22.24 -1.35 14.36
CA LEU A 149 -21.90 -2.77 14.55
C LEU A 149 -20.40 -3.03 14.66
N SER A 150 -19.57 -2.24 13.96
CA SER A 150 -18.10 -2.31 14.06
C SER A 150 -17.63 -2.07 15.49
N MET A 151 -18.37 -1.27 16.25
CA MET A 151 -18.13 -1.02 17.67
C MET A 151 -18.85 -2.03 18.57
N SER A 152 -20.15 -2.23 18.35
CA SER A 152 -21.02 -2.94 19.29
C SER A 152 -21.00 -4.45 19.19
N GLU A 153 -20.68 -5.03 18.02
CA GLU A 153 -20.91 -6.46 17.79
C GLU A 153 -19.70 -7.20 17.22
N ILE A 154 -18.97 -6.60 16.27
CA ILE A 154 -17.78 -7.25 15.71
C ILE A 154 -16.74 -7.42 16.83
N PRO A 155 -16.27 -8.65 17.12
CA PRO A 155 -15.42 -8.88 18.29
C PRO A 155 -14.04 -8.18 18.21
N GLN A 156 -13.50 -7.76 19.38
CA GLN A 156 -12.18 -7.10 19.49
C GLN A 156 -11.03 -7.90 18.87
N PHE A 157 -11.10 -9.24 18.89
CA PHE A 157 -10.06 -10.11 18.32
C PHE A 157 -10.09 -10.19 16.78
N ARG A 158 -11.13 -9.63 16.15
CA ARG A 158 -11.24 -9.43 14.70
C ARG A 158 -11.06 -7.97 14.31
N LEU A 159 -11.75 -7.07 15.01
CA LEU A 159 -11.73 -5.64 14.75
C LEU A 159 -11.43 -4.87 16.05
N PRO A 160 -10.19 -4.39 16.22
CA PRO A 160 -9.82 -3.59 17.37
C PRO A 160 -10.58 -2.25 17.46
N TYR A 161 -10.97 -1.85 18.66
CA TYR A 161 -11.63 -0.57 18.95
C TYR A 161 -10.92 0.64 18.32
N GLU A 162 -9.60 0.70 18.46
CA GLU A 162 -8.75 1.80 18.03
C GLU A 162 -8.80 2.03 16.51
N VAL A 163 -9.09 0.99 15.74
CA VAL A 163 -9.26 1.07 14.28
C VAL A 163 -10.49 1.90 13.95
N VAL A 164 -11.63 1.59 14.57
CA VAL A 164 -12.89 2.30 14.34
C VAL A 164 -12.76 3.75 14.82
N GLN A 165 -12.10 3.96 15.95
CA GLN A 165 -11.86 5.30 16.48
C GLN A 165 -10.96 6.14 15.57
N PHE A 166 -9.94 5.53 14.97
CA PHE A 166 -9.06 6.17 13.98
C PHE A 166 -9.84 6.70 12.77
N GLU A 167 -10.71 5.88 12.18
CA GLU A 167 -11.50 6.27 10.99
C GLU A 167 -12.54 7.36 11.31
N ILE A 168 -13.19 7.28 12.48
CA ILE A 168 -14.09 8.34 12.96
C ILE A 168 -13.34 9.64 13.17
N ASN A 169 -12.10 9.58 13.67
CA ASN A 169 -11.27 10.76 13.87
C ASN A 169 -10.89 11.42 12.53
N LEU A 170 -10.57 10.64 11.49
CA LEU A 170 -10.33 11.19 10.15
C LEU A 170 -11.56 11.91 9.60
N MET A 171 -12.77 11.37 9.78
CA MET A 171 -14.01 12.04 9.41
C MET A 171 -14.20 13.35 10.19
N LYS A 172 -13.92 13.34 11.50
CA LYS A 172 -14.02 14.54 12.36
C LYS A 172 -13.00 15.62 12.00
N ASP A 173 -11.83 15.26 11.47
CA ASP A 173 -10.85 16.24 10.97
C ASP A 173 -11.41 17.12 9.83
N LEU A 174 -12.45 16.64 9.12
CA LEU A 174 -13.18 17.41 8.11
C LEU A 174 -14.31 18.29 8.69
N GLY A 175 -14.48 18.35 10.01
CA GLY A 175 -15.48 19.19 10.68
C GLY A 175 -16.85 18.52 10.92
N VAL A 176 -17.00 17.23 10.61
CA VAL A 176 -18.24 16.49 10.87
C VAL A 176 -18.51 16.40 12.37
N LYS A 177 -19.72 16.80 12.78
CA LYS A 177 -20.15 16.76 14.19
C LYS A 177 -20.86 15.44 14.49
N VAL A 178 -20.67 14.91 15.69
CA VAL A 178 -21.39 13.72 16.16
C VAL A 178 -22.02 14.03 17.51
N VAL A 179 -23.33 13.80 17.62
CA VAL A 179 -24.12 14.01 18.83
C VAL A 179 -24.71 12.66 19.25
N CYS A 180 -24.16 12.09 20.32
CA CYS A 180 -24.63 10.85 20.93
C CYS A 180 -25.94 11.05 21.71
N GLU A 181 -26.58 9.94 22.10
CA GLU A 181 -27.84 9.89 22.83
C GLU A 181 -29.00 10.64 22.12
N LYS A 182 -28.96 10.69 20.78
CA LYS A 182 -29.99 11.27 19.92
C LYS A 182 -30.23 10.39 18.69
N GLY A 183 -31.48 10.16 18.33
CA GLY A 183 -31.83 9.41 17.13
C GLY A 183 -33.33 9.39 16.91
N LEU A 184 -33.78 8.82 15.79
CA LEU A 184 -35.20 8.72 15.47
C LEU A 184 -35.97 7.98 16.58
N GLY A 185 -37.08 8.55 17.03
CA GLY A 185 -37.89 8.04 18.14
C GLY A 185 -37.35 8.38 19.54
N VAL A 186 -36.10 8.84 19.66
CA VAL A 186 -35.51 9.24 20.95
C VAL A 186 -35.88 10.68 21.26
N ASN A 187 -36.48 10.91 22.43
CA ASN A 187 -36.91 12.25 22.89
C ASN A 187 -37.78 13.01 21.86
N GLY A 188 -38.58 12.28 21.06
CA GLY A 188 -39.48 12.87 20.07
C GLY A 188 -38.81 13.30 18.75
N MET A 189 -37.53 12.98 18.52
CA MET A 189 -36.88 13.29 17.24
C MET A 189 -37.50 12.48 16.09
N THR A 190 -37.95 13.18 15.05
CA THR A 190 -38.56 12.64 13.83
C THR A 190 -37.96 13.31 12.59
N LEU A 191 -38.24 12.77 11.41
CA LEU A 191 -37.90 13.47 10.16
C LEU A 191 -38.59 14.84 10.09
N LYS A 192 -39.87 14.91 10.50
CA LYS A 192 -40.61 16.17 10.51
C LYS A 192 -39.95 17.23 11.40
N SER A 193 -39.53 16.86 12.62
CA SER A 193 -38.83 17.81 13.50
C SER A 193 -37.48 18.24 12.92
N LEU A 194 -36.72 17.34 12.27
CA LEU A 194 -35.46 17.73 11.62
C LEU A 194 -35.69 18.75 10.49
N LYS A 195 -36.77 18.58 9.73
CA LYS A 195 -37.17 19.53 8.70
C LYS A 195 -37.57 20.88 9.30
N GLU A 196 -38.29 20.87 10.43
CA GLU A 196 -38.67 22.07 11.20
C GLU A 196 -37.44 22.79 11.81
N ASP A 197 -36.44 22.03 12.27
CA ASP A 197 -35.14 22.52 12.75
C ASP A 197 -34.24 23.07 11.62
N GLY A 198 -34.69 23.01 10.36
CA GLY A 198 -34.07 23.64 9.21
C GLY A 198 -33.14 22.76 8.39
N PHE A 199 -32.96 21.48 8.74
CA PHE A 199 -32.17 20.53 7.95
C PHE A 199 -32.76 20.37 6.54
N LYS A 200 -31.90 20.43 5.52
CA LYS A 200 -32.34 20.37 4.12
C LYS A 200 -32.18 19.00 3.48
N ALA A 201 -31.31 18.16 4.04
CA ALA A 201 -31.14 16.78 3.64
C ALA A 201 -30.92 15.89 4.86
N VAL A 202 -31.48 14.67 4.82
CA VAL A 202 -31.32 13.66 5.87
C VAL A 202 -30.83 12.35 5.26
N PHE A 203 -29.83 11.73 5.88
CA PHE A 203 -29.42 10.36 5.58
C PHE A 203 -29.76 9.43 6.76
N ILE A 204 -30.47 8.34 6.50
CA ILE A 204 -30.85 7.33 7.49
C ILE A 204 -29.89 6.14 7.36
N GLY A 205 -29.02 5.96 8.37
CA GLY A 205 -28.03 4.90 8.45
C GLY A 205 -28.05 4.19 9.81
N ILE A 206 -29.24 3.96 10.37
CA ILE A 206 -29.45 3.40 11.71
C ILE A 206 -29.21 1.87 11.81
N GLY A 207 -28.97 1.21 10.67
CA GLY A 207 -28.87 -0.24 10.58
C GLY A 207 -30.19 -0.96 10.92
N LEU A 208 -30.09 -2.20 11.40
CA LEU A 208 -31.22 -2.99 11.90
C LEU A 208 -31.09 -3.16 13.43
N PRO A 209 -31.75 -2.29 14.22
CA PRO A 209 -31.41 -2.16 15.64
C PRO A 209 -31.92 -3.29 16.54
N GLN A 210 -32.94 -4.05 16.15
CA GLN A 210 -33.53 -5.09 17.00
C GLN A 210 -33.16 -6.51 16.55
N ALA A 211 -33.10 -7.46 17.49
CA ALA A 211 -32.91 -8.87 17.17
C ALA A 211 -34.17 -9.48 16.55
N ASN A 212 -33.97 -10.38 15.59
CA ASN A 212 -35.04 -11.26 15.11
C ASN A 212 -35.30 -12.37 16.16
N ARG A 213 -36.37 -12.22 16.94
CA ARG A 213 -36.70 -13.14 18.05
C ARG A 213 -37.80 -14.12 17.63
N ALA A 214 -37.55 -15.42 17.81
CA ALA A 214 -38.55 -16.45 17.60
C ALA A 214 -39.52 -16.57 18.79
N GLU A 215 -40.79 -16.88 18.51
CA GLU A 215 -41.86 -16.98 19.53
C GLU A 215 -41.57 -18.05 20.59
N ILE A 216 -40.85 -19.12 20.23
CA ILE A 216 -40.46 -20.20 21.15
C ILE A 216 -39.58 -19.71 22.32
N PHE A 217 -38.92 -18.56 22.17
CA PHE A 217 -38.07 -17.96 23.20
C PHE A 217 -38.75 -16.82 23.95
N LYS A 218 -40.06 -16.62 23.75
CA LYS A 218 -40.82 -15.58 24.45
C LYS A 218 -40.81 -15.83 25.96
N GLY A 219 -40.58 -14.77 26.73
CA GLY A 219 -40.48 -14.84 28.19
C GLY A 219 -39.13 -15.34 28.73
N LEU A 220 -38.24 -15.89 27.89
CA LEU A 220 -36.88 -16.24 28.33
C LEU A 220 -36.03 -14.98 28.56
N THR A 221 -35.20 -15.04 29.59
CA THR A 221 -34.36 -13.94 30.08
C THR A 221 -32.88 -14.32 30.11
N VAL A 222 -32.02 -13.31 30.21
CA VAL A 222 -30.57 -13.47 30.38
C VAL A 222 -30.24 -14.29 31.63
N ASP A 223 -30.97 -14.09 32.73
CA ASP A 223 -30.78 -14.83 33.99
C ASP A 223 -31.10 -16.33 33.85
N GLN A 224 -31.97 -16.68 32.90
CA GLN A 224 -32.28 -18.07 32.54
C GLN A 224 -31.30 -18.65 31.51
N GLY A 225 -30.26 -17.90 31.12
CA GLY A 225 -29.25 -18.32 30.17
C GLY A 225 -29.62 -18.10 28.69
N PHE A 226 -30.68 -17.35 28.40
CA PHE A 226 -31.06 -17.01 27.03
C PHE A 226 -30.59 -15.62 26.63
N PHE A 227 -29.92 -15.52 25.49
CA PHE A 227 -29.47 -14.28 24.89
C PHE A 227 -29.93 -14.21 23.42
N THR A 228 -30.22 -13.02 22.92
CA THR A 228 -30.07 -12.75 21.49
C THR A 228 -28.66 -12.25 21.20
N SER A 229 -28.24 -12.27 19.94
CA SER A 229 -26.94 -11.68 19.55
C SER A 229 -26.85 -10.19 19.88
N LYS A 230 -27.97 -9.46 19.83
CA LYS A 230 -28.08 -8.03 20.19
C LYS A 230 -28.01 -7.78 21.70
N ASP A 231 -28.14 -8.83 22.52
CA ASP A 231 -27.84 -8.76 23.96
C ASP A 231 -26.37 -9.14 24.20
N PHE A 232 -25.97 -10.31 23.70
CA PHE A 232 -24.70 -10.95 24.06
C PHE A 232 -23.47 -10.21 23.51
N LEU A 233 -23.42 -9.91 22.22
CA LEU A 233 -22.23 -9.32 21.60
C LEU A 233 -21.93 -7.91 22.15
N PRO A 234 -22.90 -7.01 22.35
CA PRO A 234 -22.66 -5.72 22.99
C PRO A 234 -22.11 -5.81 24.42
N MET A 235 -22.50 -6.83 25.19
CA MET A 235 -21.92 -7.06 26.53
C MET A 235 -20.44 -7.45 26.41
N VAL A 236 -20.11 -8.38 25.51
CA VAL A 236 -18.71 -8.80 25.26
C VAL A 236 -17.88 -7.65 24.71
N ALA A 237 -18.41 -6.88 23.77
CA ALA A 237 -17.73 -5.72 23.19
C ALA A 237 -17.46 -4.66 24.26
N SER A 238 -18.45 -4.30 25.07
CA SER A 238 -18.29 -3.31 26.15
C SER A 238 -17.25 -3.73 27.19
N ALA A 239 -17.11 -5.03 27.47
CA ALA A 239 -16.12 -5.55 28.41
C ALA A 239 -14.71 -5.67 27.81
N SER A 240 -14.59 -5.87 26.48
CA SER A 240 -13.31 -6.13 25.81
C SER A 240 -12.71 -4.92 25.09
N LYS A 241 -13.53 -3.94 24.69
CA LYS A 241 -13.14 -2.73 23.96
C LYS A 241 -12.95 -1.55 24.90
N LYS A 242 -11.75 -1.41 25.45
CA LYS A 242 -11.37 -0.24 26.26
C LYS A 242 -11.58 1.04 25.47
N GLY A 243 -12.40 1.97 25.99
CA GLY A 243 -12.75 3.23 25.34
C GLY A 243 -14.16 3.27 24.74
N MET A 244 -14.82 2.12 24.56
CA MET A 244 -16.21 2.05 24.06
C MET A 244 -17.22 2.54 25.10
N CYS A 245 -17.05 2.15 26.37
CA CYS A 245 -17.88 2.62 27.49
C CYS A 245 -16.99 3.21 28.59
N GLN A 246 -17.50 4.23 29.29
CA GLN A 246 -16.89 4.72 30.55
C GLN A 246 -17.17 3.77 31.74
N CYS A 247 -18.11 2.85 31.57
CA CYS A 247 -18.45 1.82 32.54
C CYS A 247 -17.43 0.68 32.53
N ARG A 248 -17.06 0.18 33.72
CA ARG A 248 -16.26 -1.05 33.87
C ARG A 248 -17.16 -2.27 33.71
N SER A 249 -17.52 -2.60 32.47
CA SER A 249 -18.31 -3.81 32.17
C SER A 249 -17.46 -5.06 32.35
N SER A 250 -18.01 -6.07 33.03
CA SER A 250 -17.40 -7.40 33.14
C SER A 250 -17.81 -8.27 31.96
N LEU A 251 -16.93 -9.21 31.55
CA LEU A 251 -17.31 -10.24 30.58
C LEU A 251 -18.48 -11.08 31.14
N PRO A 252 -19.43 -11.51 30.29
CA PRO A 252 -20.42 -12.51 30.68
C PRO A 252 -19.74 -13.80 31.18
N GLU A 253 -20.24 -14.40 32.26
CA GLU A 253 -19.76 -15.70 32.75
C GLU A 253 -20.62 -16.83 32.18
N LEU A 254 -20.09 -17.58 31.20
CA LEU A 254 -20.79 -18.73 30.60
C LEU A 254 -20.13 -20.03 31.05
N LYS A 255 -20.73 -20.76 32.02
CA LYS A 255 -20.20 -22.03 32.53
C LYS A 255 -20.97 -23.22 31.97
N GLY A 256 -20.33 -24.01 31.12
CA GLY A 256 -20.93 -25.24 30.57
C GLY A 256 -21.08 -25.21 29.05
N VAL A 257 -22.22 -25.70 28.55
CA VAL A 257 -22.51 -25.89 27.13
C VAL A 257 -23.38 -24.74 26.60
N VAL A 258 -22.92 -24.10 25.54
CA VAL A 258 -23.63 -23.02 24.84
C VAL A 258 -24.13 -23.52 23.48
N ILE A 259 -25.41 -23.28 23.18
CA ILE A 259 -25.97 -23.44 21.83
C ILE A 259 -26.08 -22.07 21.19
N VAL A 260 -25.52 -21.92 19.99
CA VAL A 260 -25.72 -20.74 19.13
C VAL A 260 -26.60 -21.15 17.96
N LEU A 261 -27.69 -20.41 17.74
CA LEU A 261 -28.67 -20.70 16.71
C LEU A 261 -28.50 -19.73 15.53
N GLY A 262 -28.00 -20.22 14.39
CA GLY A 262 -27.75 -19.41 13.20
C GLY A 262 -26.57 -19.93 12.37
N ALA A 263 -26.41 -19.37 11.16
CA ALA A 263 -25.37 -19.76 10.22
C ALA A 263 -24.76 -18.57 9.44
N GLY A 264 -24.95 -17.34 9.92
CA GLY A 264 -24.29 -16.14 9.38
C GLY A 264 -23.19 -15.65 10.31
N ASP A 265 -22.49 -14.58 9.92
CA ASP A 265 -21.34 -14.02 10.66
C ASP A 265 -21.64 -13.81 12.15
N THR A 266 -22.80 -13.25 12.47
CA THR A 266 -23.27 -13.04 13.84
C THR A 266 -23.24 -14.31 14.69
N ALA A 267 -23.57 -15.47 14.11
CA ALA A 267 -23.57 -16.74 14.83
C ALA A 267 -22.14 -17.20 15.15
N PHE A 268 -21.20 -17.06 14.21
CA PHE A 268 -19.80 -17.43 14.41
C PHE A 268 -19.09 -16.47 15.37
N ASP A 269 -19.42 -15.18 15.34
CA ASP A 269 -18.95 -14.20 16.32
C ASP A 269 -19.50 -14.49 17.73
N CYS A 270 -20.79 -14.87 17.84
CA CYS A 270 -21.36 -15.31 19.12
C CYS A 270 -20.65 -16.56 19.65
N ALA A 271 -20.41 -17.54 18.79
CA ALA A 271 -19.79 -18.80 19.18
C ALA A 271 -18.34 -18.63 19.65
N THR A 272 -17.54 -17.87 18.89
CA THR A 272 -16.15 -17.59 19.28
C THR A 272 -16.06 -16.69 20.50
N SER A 273 -16.98 -15.73 20.67
CA SER A 273 -17.07 -14.88 21.85
C SER A 273 -17.51 -15.64 23.10
N ALA A 274 -18.39 -16.64 22.97
CA ALA A 274 -18.81 -17.50 24.07
C ALA A 274 -17.62 -18.29 24.68
N LEU A 275 -16.66 -18.73 23.86
CA LEU A 275 -15.42 -19.35 24.36
C LEU A 275 -14.59 -18.38 25.22
N ARG A 276 -14.57 -17.08 24.89
CA ARG A 276 -13.88 -16.06 25.69
C ARG A 276 -14.60 -15.76 27.01
N CYS A 277 -15.91 -16.02 27.06
CA CYS A 277 -16.74 -15.92 28.26
C CYS A 277 -16.64 -17.15 29.19
N GLY A 278 -15.78 -18.13 28.86
CA GLY A 278 -15.54 -19.31 29.69
C GLY A 278 -16.35 -20.56 29.31
N ALA A 279 -17.08 -20.54 28.19
CA ALA A 279 -17.86 -21.69 27.75
C ALA A 279 -16.97 -22.93 27.59
N LYS A 280 -17.39 -24.06 28.17
CA LYS A 280 -16.66 -25.34 28.08
C LYS A 280 -16.78 -25.93 26.68
N ARG A 281 -17.94 -25.76 26.05
CA ARG A 281 -18.24 -26.25 24.70
C ARG A 281 -19.29 -25.36 24.05
N VAL A 282 -19.15 -25.15 22.75
CA VAL A 282 -20.10 -24.39 21.94
C VAL A 282 -20.57 -25.25 20.78
N TYR A 283 -21.87 -25.26 20.54
CA TYR A 283 -22.50 -25.87 19.36
C TYR A 283 -23.11 -24.78 18.50
N VAL A 284 -22.74 -24.74 17.22
CA VAL A 284 -23.41 -23.89 16.24
C VAL A 284 -24.46 -24.75 15.53
N CYS A 285 -25.73 -24.43 15.76
CA CYS A 285 -26.87 -25.20 15.29
C CYS A 285 -27.63 -24.41 14.22
N PHE A 286 -27.91 -25.07 13.09
CA PHE A 286 -28.62 -24.44 12.00
C PHE A 286 -29.58 -25.40 11.29
N ARG A 287 -30.66 -24.82 10.76
CA ARG A 287 -31.82 -25.51 10.17
C ARG A 287 -31.63 -25.99 8.72
N ARG A 288 -30.39 -25.98 8.21
CA ARG A 288 -30.05 -26.32 6.81
C ARG A 288 -28.76 -27.15 6.77
N GLY A 289 -28.36 -27.58 5.58
CA GLY A 289 -27.09 -28.27 5.34
C GLY A 289 -25.87 -27.35 5.42
N PHE A 290 -24.68 -27.95 5.53
CA PHE A 290 -23.40 -27.24 5.62
C PHE A 290 -23.11 -26.38 4.38
N THR A 291 -23.61 -26.78 3.21
CA THR A 291 -23.51 -26.02 1.94
C THR A 291 -24.35 -24.75 1.93
N ASN A 292 -25.18 -24.51 2.96
CA ASN A 292 -26.03 -23.33 3.08
C ASN A 292 -25.58 -22.35 4.17
N ILE A 293 -24.41 -22.55 4.76
CA ILE A 293 -23.83 -21.58 5.68
C ILE A 293 -23.58 -20.28 4.92
N ARG A 294 -23.95 -19.14 5.53
CA ARG A 294 -23.85 -17.81 4.91
C ARG A 294 -22.55 -17.09 5.27
N ALA A 295 -21.95 -17.43 6.40
CA ALA A 295 -20.62 -16.94 6.75
C ALA A 295 -19.58 -17.51 5.76
N VAL A 296 -18.52 -16.75 5.50
CA VAL A 296 -17.45 -17.22 4.63
C VAL A 296 -16.57 -18.27 5.32
N PRO A 297 -15.92 -19.19 4.57
CA PRO A 297 -15.10 -20.26 5.14
C PRO A 297 -14.06 -19.80 6.16
N GLU A 298 -13.51 -18.60 5.98
CA GLU A 298 -12.51 -18.01 6.88
C GLU A 298 -13.05 -17.80 8.31
N GLU A 299 -14.36 -17.56 8.47
CA GLU A 299 -15.04 -17.35 9.75
C GLU A 299 -15.37 -18.66 10.50
N MET A 300 -15.29 -19.81 9.84
CA MET A 300 -15.78 -21.10 10.39
C MET A 300 -14.74 -21.88 11.21
N SER A 301 -13.48 -21.46 11.20
CA SER A 301 -12.31 -22.37 11.27
C SER A 301 -12.04 -23.16 12.57
N VAL A 302 -12.87 -23.13 13.62
CA VAL A 302 -12.54 -23.81 14.91
C VAL A 302 -13.78 -24.32 15.69
N LEU A 303 -14.95 -24.47 15.07
CA LEU A 303 -16.21 -24.75 15.80
C LEU A 303 -16.87 -26.08 15.43
N ILE A 304 -17.55 -26.68 16.41
CA ILE A 304 -18.37 -27.87 16.21
C ILE A 304 -19.76 -27.41 15.73
N CYS A 305 -20.06 -27.72 14.48
CA CYS A 305 -21.34 -27.42 13.84
C CYS A 305 -22.26 -28.64 13.88
N ILE A 306 -23.53 -28.44 14.22
CA ILE A 306 -24.57 -29.47 14.15
C ILE A 306 -25.65 -29.00 13.17
N THR A 307 -25.96 -29.84 12.19
CA THR A 307 -26.97 -29.56 11.17
C THR A 307 -28.25 -30.33 11.46
N PHE A 308 -29.38 -29.66 11.44
CA PHE A 308 -30.71 -30.29 11.53
C PHE A 308 -31.46 -29.98 10.25
N PHE A 309 -31.60 -30.95 9.34
CA PHE A 309 -32.37 -30.75 8.12
C PHE A 309 -32.90 -32.05 7.51
N LEU A 310 -34.07 -31.93 6.89
CA LEU A 310 -34.66 -32.90 5.96
C LEU A 310 -35.09 -32.12 4.70
N SER A 311 -34.82 -32.66 3.51
CA SER A 311 -35.32 -32.12 2.25
C SER A 311 -36.33 -33.10 1.66
N ASP A 312 -37.40 -32.57 1.08
CA ASP A 312 -38.41 -33.34 0.35
C ASP A 312 -37.92 -33.89 -1.00
N GLY A 313 -36.68 -33.56 -1.40
CA GLY A 313 -36.08 -33.95 -2.67
C GLY A 313 -36.45 -33.03 -3.86
N VAL A 314 -37.32 -32.05 -3.67
CA VAL A 314 -37.76 -31.05 -4.68
C VAL A 314 -37.18 -29.66 -4.39
N GLY A 315 -36.59 -29.47 -3.20
CA GLY A 315 -35.81 -28.28 -2.83
C GLY A 315 -36.42 -27.47 -1.67
N ASP A 316 -37.60 -27.89 -1.19
CA ASP A 316 -38.23 -27.29 -0.01
C ASP A 316 -37.73 -27.97 1.27
N TRP A 317 -37.73 -27.18 2.36
CA TRP A 317 -37.30 -27.62 3.68
C TRP A 317 -38.53 -28.03 4.49
N VAL A 318 -38.54 -29.26 4.99
CA VAL A 318 -39.61 -29.80 5.83
C VAL A 318 -39.10 -30.11 7.22
N GLU A 319 -39.95 -29.88 8.23
CA GLU A 319 -39.69 -30.24 9.62
C GLU A 319 -40.32 -31.62 9.89
N ASP A 320 -39.55 -32.54 10.47
CA ASP A 320 -40.02 -33.88 10.85
C ASP A 320 -40.20 -33.92 12.37
N GLU A 321 -41.47 -33.89 12.80
CA GLU A 321 -41.87 -33.88 14.20
C GLU A 321 -41.54 -35.20 14.94
N GLU A 322 -41.33 -36.30 14.22
CA GLU A 322 -40.95 -37.59 14.81
C GLU A 322 -39.44 -37.69 15.06
N GLN A 323 -38.63 -36.99 14.25
CA GLN A 323 -37.17 -36.99 14.34
C GLN A 323 -36.62 -35.88 15.26
N ILE A 324 -36.83 -36.06 16.56
CA ILE A 324 -36.39 -35.08 17.57
C ILE A 324 -34.93 -35.27 18.01
N VAL A 325 -34.25 -34.15 18.33
CA VAL A 325 -32.95 -34.16 19.00
C VAL A 325 -33.01 -33.39 20.33
N ARG A 326 -32.63 -34.07 21.41
CA ARG A 326 -32.50 -33.47 22.74
C ARG A 326 -31.03 -33.13 23.02
N LEU A 327 -30.68 -31.87 22.81
CA LEU A 327 -29.34 -31.36 23.10
C LEU A 327 -29.32 -30.69 24.47
N LYS A 328 -28.43 -31.15 25.37
CA LYS A 328 -28.21 -30.51 26.68
C LYS A 328 -27.48 -29.18 26.48
N ALA A 329 -27.98 -28.12 27.10
CA ALA A 329 -27.33 -26.81 27.11
C ALA A 329 -27.64 -26.06 28.40
N ASP A 330 -26.70 -25.23 28.81
CA ASP A 330 -26.82 -24.30 29.93
C ASP A 330 -27.20 -22.90 29.44
N TYR A 331 -26.80 -22.56 28.20
CA TYR A 331 -27.08 -21.27 27.57
C TYR A 331 -27.51 -21.43 26.11
N ILE A 332 -28.38 -20.52 25.66
CA ILE A 332 -28.82 -20.41 24.27
C ILE A 332 -28.60 -18.98 23.78
N ILE A 333 -27.94 -18.83 22.64
CA ILE A 333 -27.74 -17.56 21.95
C ILE A 333 -28.44 -17.61 20.60
N SER A 334 -29.49 -16.81 20.42
CA SER A 334 -30.20 -16.68 19.14
C SER A 334 -29.50 -15.65 18.24
N ALA A 335 -29.05 -16.09 17.07
CA ALA A 335 -28.36 -15.27 16.06
C ALA A 335 -29.10 -15.35 14.70
N PHE A 336 -30.41 -15.15 14.71
CA PHE A 336 -31.27 -15.21 13.50
C PHE A 336 -31.23 -13.95 12.63
N GLY A 337 -30.34 -13.01 12.95
CA GLY A 337 -30.24 -11.72 12.30
C GLY A 337 -30.98 -10.62 13.06
N SER A 338 -31.16 -9.49 12.39
CA SER A 338 -31.72 -8.28 12.98
C SER A 338 -32.81 -7.70 12.09
N MET A 339 -33.66 -6.86 12.65
CA MET A 339 -34.80 -6.25 11.97
C MET A 339 -35.10 -4.85 12.53
N LEU A 340 -36.00 -4.15 11.85
CA LEU A 340 -36.62 -2.92 12.36
C LEU A 340 -38.05 -3.26 12.78
N ASN A 341 -38.34 -3.19 14.08
CA ASN A 341 -39.68 -3.48 14.61
C ASN A 341 -40.13 -2.57 15.76
N GLU A 342 -39.39 -1.50 16.09
CA GLU A 342 -39.82 -0.48 17.05
C GLU A 342 -40.82 0.49 16.39
N PRO A 343 -42.12 0.50 16.79
CA PRO A 343 -43.13 1.35 16.17
C PRO A 343 -42.77 2.84 16.23
N GLN A 344 -42.19 3.28 17.34
CA GLN A 344 -41.74 4.66 17.54
C GLN A 344 -40.69 5.10 16.51
N VAL A 345 -39.80 4.20 16.09
CA VAL A 345 -38.77 4.50 15.09
C VAL A 345 -39.39 4.55 13.69
N THR A 346 -40.29 3.61 13.37
CA THR A 346 -41.01 3.63 12.08
C THR A 346 -41.93 4.85 11.95
N GLU A 347 -42.63 5.24 13.01
CA GLU A 347 -43.45 6.45 13.05
C GLU A 347 -42.61 7.72 12.88
N ALA A 348 -41.42 7.76 13.52
CA ALA A 348 -40.49 8.86 13.38
C ALA A 348 -39.93 9.05 11.96
N MET A 349 -40.01 8.03 11.09
CA MET A 349 -39.63 8.08 9.68
C MET A 349 -40.76 8.51 8.74
N MET A 350 -41.99 8.73 9.22
CA MET A 350 -43.07 9.18 8.35
C MET A 350 -42.75 10.55 7.70
N PRO A 351 -43.12 10.77 6.42
CA PRO A 351 -43.96 9.92 5.56
C PRO A 351 -43.17 8.99 4.61
N VAL A 352 -41.91 8.63 4.90
CA VAL A 352 -41.12 7.72 4.06
C VAL A 352 -41.85 6.39 3.87
N LYS A 353 -42.01 5.97 2.61
CA LYS A 353 -42.59 4.67 2.27
C LYS A 353 -41.69 3.54 2.75
N LEU A 354 -42.31 2.54 3.38
CA LEU A 354 -41.64 1.31 3.78
C LEU A 354 -41.96 0.19 2.79
N SER A 355 -40.97 -0.66 2.54
CA SER A 355 -41.10 -1.86 1.74
C SER A 355 -41.93 -2.92 2.46
N ARG A 356 -42.25 -4.02 1.76
CA ARG A 356 -42.90 -5.21 2.36
C ARG A 356 -42.11 -5.83 3.53
N TRP A 357 -40.83 -5.50 3.66
CA TRP A 357 -39.94 -6.00 4.71
C TRP A 357 -39.83 -5.05 5.91
N GLY A 358 -40.58 -3.94 5.91
CA GLY A 358 -40.57 -2.95 6.99
C GLY A 358 -39.37 -2.00 6.97
N THR A 359 -38.54 -2.04 5.93
CA THR A 359 -37.40 -1.14 5.70
C THR A 359 -37.79 0.03 4.79
N PRO A 360 -37.13 1.21 4.86
CA PRO A 360 -37.33 2.28 3.89
C PRO A 360 -37.15 1.82 2.45
N GLU A 361 -38.12 2.16 1.58
CA GLU A 361 -37.98 1.95 0.15
C GLU A 361 -37.01 3.00 -0.42
N VAL A 362 -35.95 2.53 -1.09
CA VAL A 362 -34.94 3.39 -1.72
C VAL A 362 -34.78 3.07 -3.19
N ASN A 363 -34.44 4.09 -3.98
CA ASN A 363 -33.93 3.89 -5.33
C ASN A 363 -32.48 3.39 -5.24
N THR A 364 -32.18 2.24 -5.84
CA THR A 364 -30.89 1.54 -5.71
C THR A 364 -29.71 2.26 -6.36
N ASP A 365 -29.97 3.18 -7.29
CA ASP A 365 -28.91 3.97 -7.94
C ASP A 365 -28.57 5.22 -7.12
N THR A 366 -29.58 5.83 -6.51
CA THR A 366 -29.47 7.15 -5.87
C THR A 366 -29.48 7.12 -4.35
N MET A 367 -29.90 6.01 -3.76
CA MET A 367 -30.17 5.83 -2.33
C MET A 367 -31.26 6.77 -1.77
N GLN A 368 -32.03 7.42 -2.66
CA GLN A 368 -33.11 8.34 -2.30
C GLN A 368 -34.37 7.56 -1.92
N THR A 369 -35.07 8.03 -0.89
CA THR A 369 -36.36 7.46 -0.47
C THR A 369 -37.53 8.03 -1.27
N SER A 370 -38.78 7.74 -0.87
CA SER A 370 -39.97 8.41 -1.41
C SER A 370 -39.99 9.92 -1.16
N GLU A 371 -39.24 10.41 -0.18
CA GLU A 371 -39.10 11.83 0.14
C GLU A 371 -37.80 12.37 -0.49
N PRO A 372 -37.85 13.38 -1.38
CA PRO A 372 -36.68 13.82 -2.15
C PRO A 372 -35.47 14.29 -1.33
N TRP A 373 -35.73 14.76 -0.11
CA TRP A 373 -34.72 15.28 0.82
C TRP A 373 -34.22 14.23 1.82
N VAL A 374 -34.71 12.99 1.73
CA VAL A 374 -34.35 11.88 2.64
C VAL A 374 -33.76 10.72 1.85
N PHE A 375 -32.61 10.26 2.30
CA PHE A 375 -31.82 9.17 1.74
C PHE A 375 -31.62 8.10 2.80
N ALA A 376 -31.36 6.86 2.40
CA ALA A 376 -31.04 5.79 3.35
C ALA A 376 -30.06 4.78 2.75
N GLY A 377 -29.22 4.16 3.59
CA GLY A 377 -28.19 3.23 3.14
C GLY A 377 -27.62 2.37 4.27
N GLY A 378 -26.93 1.29 3.91
CA GLY A 378 -26.49 0.24 4.83
C GLY A 378 -27.62 -0.75 5.15
N ASP A 379 -27.50 -1.48 6.27
CA ASP A 379 -28.44 -2.57 6.61
C ASP A 379 -29.91 -2.12 6.61
N ILE A 380 -30.20 -0.85 6.95
CA ILE A 380 -31.56 -0.30 6.98
C ILE A 380 -32.20 -0.26 5.59
N ALA A 381 -31.43 -0.16 4.51
CA ALA A 381 -31.94 -0.22 3.15
C ALA A 381 -32.30 -1.66 2.72
N GLY A 382 -31.83 -2.68 3.45
CA GLY A 382 -32.08 -4.09 3.15
C GLY A 382 -31.35 -4.62 1.91
N LEU A 383 -30.31 -3.91 1.44
CA LEU A 383 -29.48 -4.26 0.28
C LEU A 383 -28.10 -4.78 0.70
N ALA A 384 -27.43 -4.06 1.60
CA ALA A 384 -26.09 -4.39 2.09
C ALA A 384 -26.12 -5.56 3.08
N ASN A 385 -25.09 -6.42 3.01
CA ASN A 385 -24.84 -7.49 3.98
C ASN A 385 -23.46 -7.36 4.64
N THR A 386 -22.64 -6.41 4.19
CA THR A 386 -21.25 -6.22 4.65
C THR A 386 -20.97 -4.75 4.98
N THR A 387 -19.90 -4.53 5.77
CA THR A 387 -19.42 -3.18 6.07
C THR A 387 -19.08 -2.39 4.80
N VAL A 388 -18.43 -3.03 3.81
CA VAL A 388 -17.99 -2.34 2.58
C VAL A 388 -19.15 -1.95 1.68
N GLU A 389 -20.22 -2.74 1.62
CA GLU A 389 -21.46 -2.37 0.91
C GLU A 389 -22.16 -1.22 1.62
N SER A 390 -22.26 -1.25 2.95
CA SER A 390 -22.81 -0.13 3.74
C SER A 390 -22.04 1.17 3.51
N VAL A 391 -20.70 1.08 3.44
CA VAL A 391 -19.85 2.23 3.08
C VAL A 391 -20.16 2.72 1.66
N ASN A 392 -20.35 1.81 0.71
CA ASN A 392 -20.70 2.18 -0.66
C ASN A 392 -22.09 2.84 -0.74
N ASP A 393 -23.09 2.38 -0.01
CA ASP A 393 -24.40 3.05 0.03
C ASP A 393 -24.27 4.50 0.51
N GLY A 394 -23.48 4.73 1.57
CA GLY A 394 -23.17 6.09 2.02
C GLY A 394 -22.42 6.93 0.98
N LYS A 395 -21.47 6.32 0.26
CA LYS A 395 -20.73 6.95 -0.85
C LYS A 395 -21.67 7.36 -1.97
N GLN A 396 -22.54 6.46 -2.44
CA GLN A 396 -23.53 6.74 -3.47
C GLN A 396 -24.50 7.83 -3.02
N ALA A 397 -25.08 7.69 -1.83
CA ALA A 397 -26.00 8.68 -1.26
C ALA A 397 -25.37 10.08 -1.20
N SER A 398 -24.09 10.20 -0.82
CA SER A 398 -23.40 11.50 -0.72
C SER A 398 -23.42 12.29 -2.03
N TRP A 399 -23.22 11.61 -3.17
CA TRP A 399 -23.27 12.24 -4.48
C TRP A 399 -24.68 12.72 -4.82
N HIS A 400 -25.69 11.91 -4.51
CA HIS A 400 -27.08 12.24 -4.82
C HIS A 400 -27.68 13.28 -3.86
N ILE A 401 -27.24 13.33 -2.61
CA ILE A 401 -27.49 14.43 -1.68
C ILE A 401 -26.87 15.72 -2.24
N HIS A 402 -25.62 15.66 -2.70
CA HIS A 402 -24.97 16.81 -3.31
C HIS A 402 -25.72 17.29 -4.55
N ARG A 403 -26.11 16.39 -5.45
CA ARG A 403 -26.92 16.70 -6.63
C ARG A 403 -28.29 17.27 -6.26
N TYR A 404 -28.92 16.77 -5.20
CA TYR A 404 -30.18 17.32 -4.70
C TYR A 404 -30.04 18.78 -4.24
N ILE A 405 -28.92 19.12 -3.59
CA ILE A 405 -28.65 20.48 -3.09
C ILE A 405 -28.18 21.44 -4.20
N GLN A 406 -27.32 20.97 -5.12
CA GLN A 406 -26.59 21.83 -6.09
C GLN A 406 -27.05 21.70 -7.55
N VAL A 407 -27.88 20.71 -7.90
CA VAL A 407 -28.31 20.41 -9.28
C VAL A 407 -27.12 20.22 -10.25
N ASN A 408 -26.17 19.32 -9.90
CA ASN A 408 -25.01 18.99 -10.74
C ASN A 408 -25.19 17.61 -11.45
N PRO A 409 -24.96 17.51 -12.78
CA PRO A 409 -25.20 16.27 -13.52
C PRO A 409 -24.07 15.23 -13.49
N VAL A 410 -22.80 15.57 -13.19
CA VAL A 410 -21.65 14.64 -13.40
C VAL A 410 -21.00 14.21 -12.08
N PRO A 411 -21.06 12.91 -11.70
CA PRO A 411 -20.40 12.39 -10.50
C PRO A 411 -18.91 12.69 -10.45
N LYS A 412 -18.51 13.45 -9.42
CA LYS A 412 -17.11 13.76 -9.13
C LYS A 412 -16.88 13.84 -7.62
N LEU A 413 -16.84 12.68 -6.97
CA LEU A 413 -16.50 12.60 -5.55
C LEU A 413 -14.99 12.89 -5.35
N PRO A 414 -14.60 13.76 -4.41
CA PRO A 414 -13.19 14.05 -4.16
C PRO A 414 -12.46 12.89 -3.48
N LEU A 415 -11.15 12.83 -3.72
CA LEU A 415 -10.24 11.86 -3.11
C LEU A 415 -9.99 12.16 -1.62
N PHE A 416 -9.21 11.29 -0.98
CA PHE A 416 -8.64 11.53 0.35
C PHE A 416 -7.40 12.41 0.24
N TYR A 417 -7.26 13.37 1.14
CA TYR A 417 -6.09 14.25 1.21
C TYR A 417 -5.54 14.38 2.64
N SER A 418 -4.23 14.57 2.74
CA SER A 418 -3.51 14.94 3.96
C SER A 418 -2.51 16.07 3.69
N ALA A 419 -1.85 16.57 4.74
CA ALA A 419 -0.79 17.56 4.61
C ALA A 419 0.39 17.09 3.74
N ILE A 420 0.58 15.77 3.57
CA ILE A 420 1.60 15.22 2.67
C ILE A 420 1.33 15.64 1.22
N ASP A 421 0.07 15.72 0.79
CA ASP A 421 -0.24 15.98 -0.62
C ASP A 421 0.14 17.39 -1.06
N GLN A 422 0.29 18.32 -0.10
CA GLN A 422 0.71 19.70 -0.33
C GLN A 422 2.24 19.87 -0.40
N VAL A 423 3.02 18.83 -0.12
CA VAL A 423 4.49 18.91 -0.19
C VAL A 423 4.93 19.21 -1.62
N ASP A 424 5.72 20.26 -1.78
CA ASP A 424 6.33 20.62 -3.06
C ASP A 424 7.50 19.67 -3.36
N ILE A 425 7.42 19.03 -4.51
CA ILE A 425 8.47 18.15 -5.04
C ILE A 425 9.04 18.67 -6.36
N SER A 426 8.74 19.90 -6.75
CA SER A 426 9.35 20.54 -7.91
C SER A 426 10.83 20.80 -7.67
N ILE A 427 11.60 20.87 -8.76
CA ILE A 427 13.03 21.15 -8.72
C ILE A 427 13.43 21.98 -9.94
N GLU A 428 14.41 22.87 -9.78
CA GLU A 428 15.01 23.62 -10.87
C GLU A 428 16.41 23.09 -11.19
N VAL A 429 16.70 22.83 -12.46
CA VAL A 429 17.99 22.34 -12.94
C VAL A 429 18.34 23.07 -14.23
N CYS A 430 19.53 23.66 -14.32
CA CYS A 430 20.00 24.44 -15.48
C CYS A 430 19.01 25.53 -15.93
N GLY A 431 18.32 26.18 -14.99
CA GLY A 431 17.30 27.21 -15.28
C GLY A 431 15.96 26.66 -15.79
N ILE A 432 15.78 25.34 -15.83
CA ILE A 432 14.53 24.68 -16.23
C ILE A 432 13.81 24.20 -14.97
N LYS A 433 12.54 24.58 -14.82
CA LYS A 433 11.68 24.12 -13.72
C LYS A 433 10.99 22.82 -14.08
N PHE A 434 11.23 21.80 -13.26
CA PHE A 434 10.59 20.48 -13.36
C PHE A 434 9.45 20.39 -12.35
N PRO A 435 8.21 19.99 -12.76
CA PRO A 435 7.09 19.82 -11.83
C PRO A 435 7.35 18.78 -10.73
N ASN A 436 8.15 17.77 -11.05
CA ASN A 436 8.64 16.73 -10.15
C ASN A 436 9.94 16.13 -10.75
N PRO A 437 10.78 15.43 -9.96
CA PRO A 437 12.09 14.98 -10.42
C PRO A 437 12.04 13.70 -11.27
N PHE A 438 10.86 13.15 -11.56
CA PHE A 438 10.71 11.87 -12.25
C PHE A 438 10.39 12.07 -13.73
N GLY A 439 11.11 11.34 -14.59
CA GLY A 439 10.89 11.41 -16.03
C GLY A 439 11.09 10.08 -16.75
N LEU A 440 10.56 9.99 -17.96
CA LEU A 440 10.77 8.83 -18.81
C LEU A 440 12.14 8.90 -19.50
N ALA A 441 12.94 7.84 -19.36
CA ALA A 441 14.21 7.70 -20.06
C ALA A 441 14.01 7.51 -21.58
N SER A 442 15.00 7.88 -22.39
CA SER A 442 15.05 7.57 -23.83
C SER A 442 15.14 6.06 -24.04
N ALA A 443 13.99 5.40 -24.27
CA ALA A 443 13.85 3.95 -24.16
C ALA A 443 12.49 3.45 -24.74
N PRO A 444 12.14 2.15 -24.64
CA PRO A 444 10.86 1.66 -25.15
C PRO A 444 9.60 2.40 -24.66
N PRO A 445 9.51 2.87 -23.39
CA PRO A 445 8.39 3.70 -22.93
C PRO A 445 8.22 5.04 -23.66
N THR A 446 9.20 5.46 -24.46
CA THR A 446 9.16 6.68 -25.27
C THR A 446 9.32 6.40 -26.76
N THR A 447 8.90 5.21 -27.21
CA THR A 447 8.96 4.80 -28.62
C THR A 447 8.18 5.72 -29.56
N SER A 448 7.13 6.39 -29.08
CA SER A 448 6.33 7.32 -29.87
C SER A 448 5.83 8.51 -29.05
N THR A 449 5.51 9.60 -29.74
CA THR A 449 4.99 10.86 -29.17
C THR A 449 3.68 10.66 -28.41
N ALA A 450 2.80 9.81 -28.92
CA ALA A 450 1.54 9.48 -28.26
C ALA A 450 1.74 8.78 -26.90
N MET A 451 2.88 8.09 -26.70
CA MET A 451 3.23 7.53 -25.38
C MET A 451 3.67 8.63 -24.42
N ILE A 452 4.53 9.55 -24.88
CA ILE A 452 4.99 10.69 -24.06
C ILE A 452 3.82 11.58 -23.65
N ARG A 453 2.90 11.89 -24.59
CA ARG A 453 1.66 12.62 -24.31
C ARG A 453 0.87 11.98 -23.16
N ARG A 454 0.61 10.67 -23.25
CA ARG A 454 -0.11 9.95 -22.18
C ARG A 454 0.66 9.95 -20.87
N ALA A 455 1.99 9.88 -20.91
CA ALA A 455 2.79 10.00 -19.69
C ALA A 455 2.64 11.38 -19.03
N PHE A 456 2.64 12.47 -19.80
CA PHE A 456 2.37 13.81 -19.27
C PHE A 456 0.95 13.94 -18.73
N GLU A 457 -0.05 13.37 -19.39
CA GLU A 457 -1.43 13.29 -18.88
C GLU A 457 -1.52 12.53 -17.54
N GLN A 458 -0.64 11.54 -17.30
CA GLN A 458 -0.54 10.86 -16.00
C GLN A 458 0.26 11.65 -14.95
N GLY A 459 1.00 12.69 -15.33
CA GLY A 459 1.73 13.57 -14.41
C GLY A 459 3.26 13.40 -14.38
N TRP A 460 3.87 12.72 -15.35
CA TRP A 460 5.34 12.64 -15.46
C TRP A 460 5.94 14.05 -15.66
N GLY A 461 6.93 14.41 -14.83
CA GLY A 461 7.49 15.77 -14.83
C GLY A 461 8.27 16.10 -16.11
N PHE A 462 8.97 15.10 -16.66
CA PHE A 462 9.69 15.23 -17.92
C PHE A 462 9.75 13.92 -18.70
N ALA A 463 10.10 13.99 -19.97
CA ALA A 463 10.32 12.81 -20.81
C ALA A 463 11.41 13.07 -21.85
N LEU A 464 12.14 12.01 -22.16
CA LEU A 464 13.08 11.98 -23.26
C LEU A 464 12.43 11.38 -24.50
N THR A 465 12.68 11.98 -25.67
CA THR A 465 12.41 11.28 -26.93
C THR A 465 13.26 10.00 -26.99
N LYS A 466 12.78 8.97 -27.70
CA LYS A 466 13.68 7.88 -28.09
C LYS A 466 14.77 8.49 -28.97
N THR A 467 16.03 8.12 -28.71
CA THR A 467 17.19 8.66 -29.44
C THR A 467 16.93 8.61 -30.94
N PHE A 468 17.13 9.71 -31.65
CA PHE A 468 17.01 9.76 -33.11
C PHE A 468 18.27 10.34 -33.74
N GLY A 469 18.49 10.04 -35.02
CA GLY A 469 19.61 10.50 -35.82
C GLY A 469 19.13 11.18 -37.11
N LEU A 470 20.08 11.64 -37.93
CA LEU A 470 19.80 12.14 -39.27
C LEU A 470 19.30 11.01 -40.18
N ASP A 471 18.65 11.35 -41.29
CA ASP A 471 18.04 10.36 -42.20
C ASP A 471 19.08 9.40 -42.81
N LYS A 472 20.33 9.85 -42.96
CA LYS A 472 21.45 9.00 -43.42
C LYS A 472 21.84 7.90 -42.41
N ASP A 473 21.47 8.07 -41.14
CA ASP A 473 21.79 7.17 -40.03
C ASP A 473 20.58 6.31 -39.61
N LEU A 474 19.54 6.24 -40.46
CA LEU A 474 18.38 5.41 -40.20
C LEU A 474 18.75 3.95 -39.90
N VAL A 475 18.00 3.37 -38.97
CA VAL A 475 18.21 2.01 -38.48
C VAL A 475 16.99 1.14 -38.72
N THR A 476 17.20 -0.16 -38.65
CA THR A 476 16.13 -1.17 -38.63
C THR A 476 16.39 -2.11 -37.48
N ASN A 477 15.41 -2.25 -36.59
CA ASN A 477 15.50 -3.15 -35.45
C ASN A 477 15.36 -4.61 -35.89
N VAL A 478 16.04 -5.50 -35.16
CA VAL A 478 15.82 -6.96 -35.28
C VAL A 478 14.72 -7.44 -34.32
N SER A 479 14.30 -8.69 -34.46
CA SER A 479 13.36 -9.34 -33.54
C SER A 479 13.65 -10.83 -33.39
N PRO A 480 13.54 -11.42 -32.17
CA PRO A 480 13.26 -10.77 -30.88
C PRO A 480 14.43 -9.92 -30.38
N ARG A 481 14.14 -8.87 -29.59
CA ARG A 481 15.16 -7.90 -29.16
C ARG A 481 15.09 -7.41 -27.71
N ILE A 482 14.04 -7.72 -26.96
CA ILE A 482 13.93 -7.40 -25.53
C ILE A 482 13.52 -8.68 -24.81
N VAL A 483 14.26 -9.05 -23.77
CA VAL A 483 14.03 -10.28 -23.01
C VAL A 483 14.04 -10.00 -21.51
N ARG A 484 13.31 -10.82 -20.74
CA ARG A 484 13.37 -10.78 -19.28
C ARG A 484 14.77 -11.12 -18.76
N GLY A 485 15.10 -10.57 -17.62
CA GLY A 485 16.30 -10.90 -16.87
C GLY A 485 16.27 -12.29 -16.25
N THR A 486 17.41 -12.97 -16.19
CA THR A 486 17.65 -14.22 -15.43
C THR A 486 18.31 -13.94 -14.07
N THR A 487 18.55 -12.66 -13.75
CA THR A 487 19.31 -12.18 -12.58
C THR A 487 18.68 -12.51 -11.22
N SER A 488 17.42 -12.93 -11.20
CA SER A 488 16.67 -13.28 -9.98
C SER A 488 16.04 -14.67 -10.07
N GLY A 489 16.68 -15.59 -10.79
CA GLY A 489 16.21 -16.96 -10.97
C GLY A 489 14.95 -17.08 -11.85
N PRO A 490 14.25 -18.23 -11.82
CA PRO A 490 13.11 -18.51 -12.70
C PRO A 490 11.80 -17.84 -12.23
N LEU A 491 11.86 -16.61 -11.71
CA LEU A 491 10.68 -15.83 -11.35
C LEU A 491 10.12 -15.09 -12.58
N TYR A 492 8.84 -15.29 -12.89
CA TYR A 492 8.14 -14.67 -14.02
C TYR A 492 7.07 -13.67 -13.54
N GLY A 493 6.53 -12.89 -14.47
CA GLY A 493 5.47 -11.93 -14.18
C GLY A 493 6.01 -10.62 -13.57
N PRO A 494 5.41 -10.10 -12.49
CA PRO A 494 5.67 -8.74 -12.01
C PRO A 494 7.04 -8.61 -11.34
N GLY A 495 7.66 -7.44 -11.49
CA GLY A 495 8.87 -7.07 -10.74
C GLY A 495 10.13 -7.80 -11.19
N LEU A 496 10.29 -8.01 -12.50
CA LEU A 496 11.51 -8.59 -13.05
C LEU A 496 12.72 -7.75 -12.66
N GLY A 497 13.77 -8.40 -12.15
CA GLY A 497 14.96 -7.70 -11.66
C GLY A 497 15.78 -7.02 -12.77
N SER A 498 15.65 -7.51 -13.99
CA SER A 498 16.29 -6.87 -15.14
C SER A 498 15.56 -7.18 -16.44
N PHE A 499 15.94 -6.43 -17.47
CA PHE A 499 15.72 -6.79 -18.86
C PHE A 499 17.07 -6.75 -19.57
N LEU A 500 17.18 -7.46 -20.69
CA LEU A 500 18.24 -7.23 -21.67
C LEU A 500 17.61 -6.86 -23.00
N ASN A 501 18.20 -5.86 -23.66
CA ASN A 501 17.78 -5.45 -24.98
C ASN A 501 18.95 -5.40 -25.96
N ILE A 502 18.67 -5.70 -27.23
CA ILE A 502 19.54 -5.46 -28.40
C ILE A 502 18.83 -4.50 -29.36
N GLU A 503 18.10 -3.54 -28.79
CA GLU A 503 17.37 -2.51 -29.54
C GLU A 503 18.31 -1.36 -29.92
N LEU A 504 18.11 -0.79 -31.11
CA LEU A 504 18.86 0.35 -31.60
C LEU A 504 18.22 1.69 -31.16
N ILE A 505 18.63 2.78 -31.80
CA ILE A 505 17.93 4.07 -31.74
C ILE A 505 16.53 3.99 -32.38
N SER A 506 15.80 5.09 -32.39
CA SER A 506 14.47 5.17 -33.00
C SER A 506 14.52 4.82 -34.49
N GLU A 507 13.56 4.04 -34.95
CA GLU A 507 13.31 3.82 -36.38
C GLU A 507 12.52 4.98 -37.02
N LYS A 508 12.09 5.96 -36.21
CA LYS A 508 11.39 7.16 -36.69
C LYS A 508 12.40 8.28 -36.98
N THR A 509 12.11 9.05 -38.03
CA THR A 509 12.99 10.10 -38.56
C THR A 509 13.16 11.28 -37.61
N ALA A 510 14.21 12.08 -37.81
CA ALA A 510 14.39 13.35 -37.09
C ALA A 510 13.20 14.29 -37.30
N ALA A 511 12.64 14.36 -38.52
CA ALA A 511 11.47 15.17 -38.83
C ALA A 511 10.25 14.80 -37.96
N TYR A 512 9.98 13.50 -37.79
CA TYR A 512 8.91 13.03 -36.90
C TYR A 512 9.11 13.54 -35.47
N TRP A 513 10.32 13.41 -34.93
CA TRP A 513 10.62 13.81 -33.56
C TRP A 513 10.59 15.31 -33.37
N CYS A 514 11.15 16.09 -34.29
CA CYS A 514 11.12 17.55 -34.20
C CYS A 514 9.68 18.08 -34.24
N GLN A 515 8.85 17.59 -35.16
CA GLN A 515 7.43 17.95 -35.18
C GLN A 515 6.74 17.56 -33.86
N SER A 516 7.01 16.36 -33.38
CA SER A 516 6.44 15.83 -32.15
C SER A 516 6.81 16.62 -30.90
N VAL A 517 8.04 17.09 -30.80
CA VAL A 517 8.51 17.93 -29.70
C VAL A 517 7.76 19.27 -29.71
N ALA A 518 7.62 19.89 -30.88
CA ALA A 518 6.85 21.13 -31.02
C ALA A 518 5.39 20.94 -30.58
N GLU A 519 4.76 19.83 -30.97
CA GLU A 519 3.39 19.48 -30.53
C GLU A 519 3.30 19.25 -29.01
N LEU A 520 4.24 18.51 -28.43
CA LEU A 520 4.26 18.24 -26.99
C LEU A 520 4.47 19.51 -26.19
N LYS A 521 5.36 20.40 -26.60
CA LYS A 521 5.64 21.66 -25.90
C LYS A 521 4.51 22.68 -26.03
N LYS A 522 3.79 22.66 -27.15
CA LYS A 522 2.57 23.44 -27.31
C LYS A 522 1.48 23.00 -26.33
N ASP A 523 1.29 21.70 -26.18
CA ASP A 523 0.18 21.15 -25.38
C ASP A 523 0.52 21.02 -23.89
N PHE A 524 1.81 20.84 -23.56
CA PHE A 524 2.33 20.65 -22.21
C PHE A 524 3.49 21.61 -21.92
N PRO A 525 3.24 22.93 -21.84
CA PRO A 525 4.31 23.93 -21.69
C PRO A 525 5.10 23.77 -20.39
N ASN A 526 4.46 23.27 -19.33
CA ASN A 526 5.06 23.08 -18.00
C ASN A 526 5.81 21.74 -17.84
N ASN A 527 5.63 20.80 -18.77
CA ASN A 527 6.35 19.53 -18.76
C ASN A 527 7.62 19.68 -19.59
N VAL A 528 8.71 19.07 -19.12
CA VAL A 528 10.01 19.21 -19.78
C VAL A 528 10.18 18.10 -20.83
N VAL A 529 10.53 18.47 -22.06
CA VAL A 529 10.84 17.56 -23.16
C VAL A 529 12.32 17.68 -23.50
N ILE A 530 13.04 16.57 -23.34
CA ILE A 530 14.47 16.48 -23.64
C ILE A 530 14.66 15.66 -24.92
N SER A 531 15.22 16.25 -25.96
CA SER A 531 15.48 15.54 -27.22
C SER A 531 16.75 14.72 -27.13
N SER A 532 16.62 13.39 -27.16
CA SER A 532 17.76 12.48 -27.22
C SER A 532 18.23 12.33 -28.66
N ILE A 533 19.51 12.63 -28.94
CA ILE A 533 20.08 12.62 -30.29
C ILE A 533 21.39 11.84 -30.37
N MET A 534 21.71 11.33 -31.56
CA MET A 534 22.95 10.61 -31.83
C MET A 534 23.38 10.75 -33.30
N CYS A 535 24.67 11.01 -33.50
CA CYS A 535 25.34 11.03 -34.80
C CYS A 535 26.64 10.22 -34.75
N GLY A 536 27.25 10.01 -35.92
CA GLY A 536 28.65 9.59 -36.00
C GLY A 536 29.61 10.63 -35.44
N TYR A 537 30.89 10.29 -35.31
CA TYR A 537 31.91 11.24 -34.90
C TYR A 537 32.24 12.24 -36.03
N ASN A 538 31.30 13.14 -36.31
CA ASN A 538 31.37 14.15 -37.34
C ASN A 538 30.79 15.47 -36.80
N LYS A 539 31.53 16.57 -36.96
CA LYS A 539 31.16 17.88 -36.37
C LYS A 539 29.89 18.43 -37.02
N GLU A 540 29.80 18.35 -38.34
CA GLU A 540 28.69 18.90 -39.12
C GLU A 540 27.37 18.23 -38.73
N ASP A 541 27.37 16.90 -38.58
CA ASP A 541 26.20 16.10 -38.23
C ASP A 541 25.66 16.43 -36.83
N TRP A 542 26.54 16.48 -35.83
CA TRP A 542 26.16 16.87 -34.47
C TRP A 542 25.64 18.31 -34.42
N THR A 543 26.23 19.21 -35.23
CA THR A 543 25.79 20.60 -35.33
C THR A 543 24.41 20.71 -35.96
N GLU A 544 24.18 20.02 -37.08
CA GLU A 544 22.91 19.99 -37.80
C GLU A 544 21.79 19.43 -36.93
N LEU A 545 21.98 18.22 -36.38
CA LEU A 545 20.95 17.54 -35.60
C LEU A 545 20.64 18.27 -34.28
N ALA A 546 21.64 18.85 -33.62
CA ALA A 546 21.43 19.64 -32.41
C ALA A 546 20.59 20.89 -32.69
N LYS A 547 20.87 21.62 -33.79
CA LYS A 547 20.07 22.77 -34.20
C LYS A 547 18.64 22.40 -34.55
N MET A 548 18.44 21.33 -35.33
CA MET A 548 17.10 20.82 -35.63
C MET A 548 16.30 20.52 -34.36
N ALA A 549 16.93 19.90 -33.36
CA ALA A 549 16.29 19.58 -32.09
C ALA A 549 16.00 20.83 -31.24
N GLU A 550 16.90 21.83 -31.21
CA GLU A 550 16.66 23.11 -30.52
C GLU A 550 15.52 23.89 -31.21
N GLU A 551 15.54 24.01 -32.54
CA GLU A 551 14.52 24.71 -33.34
C GLU A 551 13.12 24.10 -33.18
N SER A 552 13.03 22.81 -32.82
CA SER A 552 11.77 22.14 -32.51
C SER A 552 11.11 22.61 -31.21
N GLY A 553 11.83 23.38 -30.37
CA GLY A 553 11.38 23.87 -29.08
C GLY A 553 11.69 22.94 -27.91
N ALA A 554 12.62 21.99 -28.06
CA ALA A 554 13.07 21.15 -26.94
C ALA A 554 13.62 22.01 -25.79
N ASP A 555 13.32 21.65 -24.54
CA ASP A 555 13.82 22.39 -23.38
C ASP A 555 15.32 22.12 -23.14
N ALA A 556 15.79 20.92 -23.51
CA ALA A 556 17.18 20.52 -23.43
C ALA A 556 17.48 19.37 -24.41
N LEU A 557 18.75 19.05 -24.62
CA LEU A 557 19.18 17.88 -25.38
C LEU A 557 19.84 16.81 -24.48
N GLU A 558 19.74 15.54 -24.88
CA GLU A 558 20.53 14.44 -24.32
C GLU A 558 21.38 13.77 -25.42
N LEU A 559 22.70 13.87 -25.30
CA LEU A 559 23.63 13.30 -26.28
C LEU A 559 23.85 11.82 -25.96
N ASN A 560 23.33 10.92 -26.80
CA ASN A 560 23.50 9.49 -26.57
C ASN A 560 24.87 9.02 -27.07
N LEU A 561 25.85 9.03 -26.16
CA LEU A 561 27.22 8.56 -26.43
C LEU A 561 27.42 7.11 -26.00
N SER A 562 26.34 6.34 -25.78
CA SER A 562 26.42 5.16 -24.92
C SER A 562 25.70 3.92 -25.44
N CYS A 563 25.07 3.98 -26.62
CA CYS A 563 24.41 2.82 -27.21
C CYS A 563 25.44 1.68 -27.44
N PRO A 564 25.31 0.52 -26.76
CA PRO A 564 26.38 -0.48 -26.77
C PRO A 564 26.35 -1.45 -27.97
N HIS A 565 25.28 -1.46 -28.76
CA HIS A 565 24.99 -2.54 -29.73
C HIS A 565 24.74 -2.00 -31.13
N GLY A 566 25.33 -2.63 -32.15
CA GLY A 566 25.15 -2.30 -33.57
C GLY A 566 25.71 -0.94 -34.02
N MET A 567 26.12 -0.10 -33.07
CA MET A 567 26.60 1.27 -33.31
C MET A 567 28.11 1.41 -33.19
N GLY A 568 28.76 0.57 -32.36
CA GLY A 568 30.21 0.61 -32.18
C GLY A 568 30.98 0.30 -33.47
N GLU A 569 30.50 -0.68 -34.25
CA GLU A 569 31.06 -1.01 -35.57
C GLU A 569 30.89 0.13 -36.60
N ARG A 570 30.00 1.08 -36.33
CA ARG A 570 29.78 2.30 -37.13
C ARG A 570 30.49 3.53 -36.56
N GLY A 571 31.32 3.36 -35.52
CA GLY A 571 32.02 4.46 -34.85
C GLY A 571 31.11 5.41 -34.07
N MET A 572 29.93 4.94 -33.63
CA MET A 572 28.92 5.73 -32.92
C MET A 572 28.60 5.16 -31.53
N GLY A 573 27.89 5.92 -30.71
CA GLY A 573 27.42 5.47 -29.40
C GLY A 573 28.59 5.10 -28.48
N LEU A 574 28.60 3.86 -27.97
CA LEU A 574 29.61 3.37 -27.03
C LEU A 574 31.05 3.57 -27.51
N ALA A 575 31.31 3.49 -28.82
CA ALA A 575 32.63 3.74 -29.39
C ALA A 575 33.15 5.16 -29.07
N CYS A 576 32.25 6.16 -29.00
CA CYS A 576 32.60 7.52 -28.61
C CYS A 576 32.60 7.70 -27.09
N GLY A 577 31.61 7.15 -26.38
CA GLY A 577 31.44 7.37 -24.93
C GLY A 577 32.47 6.70 -24.02
N GLN A 578 33.35 5.87 -24.58
CA GLN A 578 34.46 5.26 -23.84
C GLN A 578 35.76 6.07 -23.91
N ASP A 579 35.84 7.07 -24.79
CA ASP A 579 37.02 7.91 -24.99
C ASP A 579 36.75 9.36 -24.51
N PRO A 580 37.44 9.83 -23.44
CA PRO A 580 37.30 11.20 -22.96
C PRO A 580 37.55 12.27 -24.03
N VAL A 581 38.44 12.03 -25.00
CA VAL A 581 38.73 13.01 -26.07
C VAL A 581 37.53 13.18 -26.99
N LEU A 582 36.94 12.07 -27.43
CA LEU A 582 35.77 12.11 -28.32
C LEU A 582 34.58 12.75 -27.63
N VAL A 583 34.31 12.40 -26.36
CA VAL A 583 33.23 13.00 -25.57
C VAL A 583 33.41 14.51 -25.43
N ARG A 584 34.62 14.99 -25.09
CA ARG A 584 34.91 16.42 -24.97
C ARG A 584 34.66 17.16 -26.27
N ASN A 585 35.10 16.59 -27.40
CA ASN A 585 34.95 17.22 -28.72
C ASN A 585 33.49 17.29 -29.15
N ILE A 586 32.72 16.21 -28.99
CA ILE A 586 31.29 16.20 -29.31
C ILE A 586 30.54 17.24 -28.47
N CYS A 587 30.79 17.29 -27.16
CA CYS A 587 30.16 18.29 -26.28
C CYS A 587 30.52 19.71 -26.73
N ARG A 588 31.78 19.96 -27.12
CA ARG A 588 32.20 21.27 -27.63
C ARG A 588 31.48 21.66 -28.92
N TRP A 589 31.33 20.73 -29.86
CA TRP A 589 30.61 20.99 -31.11
C TRP A 589 29.14 21.32 -30.86
N VAL A 590 28.48 20.55 -29.98
CA VAL A 590 27.08 20.83 -29.63
C VAL A 590 26.95 22.15 -28.90
N ARG A 591 27.84 22.45 -27.93
CA ARG A 591 27.80 23.73 -27.21
C ARG A 591 27.98 24.94 -28.13
N GLU A 592 28.85 24.83 -29.14
CA GLU A 592 29.03 25.86 -30.19
C GLU A 592 27.79 26.01 -31.08
N ALA A 593 26.97 24.96 -31.21
CA ALA A 593 25.84 24.91 -32.14
C ALA A 593 24.52 25.46 -31.58
N ILE A 594 24.28 25.29 -30.27
CA ILE A 594 22.98 25.57 -29.62
C ILE A 594 23.14 26.44 -28.37
N SER A 595 22.04 26.97 -27.86
CA SER A 595 21.96 27.79 -26.63
C SER A 595 21.26 27.09 -25.45
N ILE A 596 20.31 26.20 -25.71
CA ILE A 596 19.63 25.42 -24.67
C ILE A 596 20.59 24.48 -23.91
N PRO A 597 20.24 24.06 -22.68
CA PRO A 597 21.04 23.10 -21.93
C PRO A 597 21.17 21.74 -22.64
N PHE A 598 22.30 21.06 -22.48
CA PHE A 598 22.43 19.67 -22.91
C PHE A 598 23.21 18.78 -21.94
N PHE A 599 22.87 17.50 -21.96
CA PHE A 599 23.40 16.48 -21.07
C PHE A 599 24.07 15.35 -21.85
N ALA A 600 25.31 15.00 -21.51
CA ALA A 600 25.96 13.82 -22.11
C ALA A 600 25.52 12.55 -21.38
N LYS A 601 24.90 11.60 -22.09
CA LYS A 601 24.52 10.30 -21.51
C LYS A 601 25.70 9.35 -21.52
N LEU A 602 26.13 8.95 -20.33
CA LEU A 602 27.37 8.20 -20.11
C LEU A 602 27.12 6.68 -20.03
N THR A 603 28.09 5.91 -20.49
CA THR A 603 28.08 4.46 -20.46
C THR A 603 28.71 3.99 -19.16
N PRO A 604 28.14 2.99 -18.45
CA PRO A 604 28.81 2.40 -17.30
C PRO A 604 29.94 1.46 -17.71
N ASN A 605 30.09 1.17 -19.01
CA ASN A 605 31.04 0.20 -19.57
C ASN A 605 32.42 0.84 -19.80
N VAL A 606 32.95 1.51 -18.79
CA VAL A 606 34.26 2.19 -18.78
C VAL A 606 34.98 1.90 -17.48
N THR A 607 36.31 1.93 -17.51
CA THR A 607 37.14 1.75 -16.32
C THR A 607 36.89 2.85 -15.28
N ASN A 608 36.84 4.11 -15.72
CA ASN A 608 36.59 5.26 -14.85
C ASN A 608 35.60 6.24 -15.49
N ILE A 609 34.34 6.15 -15.06
CA ILE A 609 33.28 7.03 -15.57
C ILE A 609 33.47 8.50 -15.22
N VAL A 610 34.24 8.81 -14.18
CA VAL A 610 34.53 10.19 -13.77
C VAL A 610 35.34 10.91 -14.84
N ASP A 611 36.25 10.22 -15.54
CA ASP A 611 37.08 10.85 -16.58
C ASP A 611 36.23 11.25 -17.78
N ILE A 612 35.22 10.43 -18.12
CA ILE A 612 34.25 10.74 -19.17
C ILE A 612 33.35 11.91 -18.74
N ALA A 613 32.87 11.92 -17.49
CA ALA A 613 32.05 13.01 -16.98
C ALA A 613 32.83 14.35 -16.96
N LYS A 614 34.11 14.33 -16.57
CA LYS A 614 35.00 15.50 -16.63
C LYS A 614 35.18 15.99 -18.07
N ALA A 615 35.41 15.08 -19.01
CA ALA A 615 35.50 15.43 -20.41
C ALA A 615 34.23 16.07 -20.96
N ALA A 616 33.05 15.56 -20.59
CA ALA A 616 31.77 16.18 -20.97
C ALA A 616 31.64 17.60 -20.39
N HIS A 617 31.98 17.77 -19.11
CA HIS A 617 31.97 19.07 -18.43
C HIS A 617 32.95 20.06 -19.09
N GLU A 618 34.19 19.66 -19.35
CA GLU A 618 35.21 20.46 -20.06
C GLU A 618 34.82 20.79 -21.51
N GLY A 619 33.99 19.94 -22.12
CA GLY A 619 33.40 20.17 -23.43
C GLY A 619 32.23 21.14 -23.42
N GLY A 620 31.77 21.59 -22.24
CA GLY A 620 30.67 22.55 -22.10
C GLY A 620 29.30 21.92 -21.94
N ALA A 621 29.19 20.63 -21.60
CA ALA A 621 27.91 20.06 -21.21
C ALA A 621 27.41 20.69 -19.89
N ASP A 622 26.10 20.91 -19.81
CA ASP A 622 25.45 21.49 -18.62
C ASP A 622 25.20 20.46 -17.53
N GLY A 623 25.38 19.17 -17.84
CA GLY A 623 25.25 18.05 -16.92
C GLY A 623 25.51 16.72 -17.62
N VAL A 624 25.29 15.63 -16.89
CA VAL A 624 25.42 14.26 -17.44
C VAL A 624 24.23 13.39 -17.05
N THR A 625 23.86 12.46 -17.93
CA THR A 625 22.97 11.37 -17.57
C THR A 625 23.78 10.13 -17.20
N ALA A 626 23.64 9.66 -15.97
CA ALA A 626 24.38 8.52 -15.42
C ALA A 626 23.41 7.40 -14.96
N THR A 627 23.31 6.27 -15.66
CA THR A 627 24.09 5.82 -16.82
C THR A 627 23.22 5.08 -17.83
N ASN A 628 23.73 4.83 -19.04
CA ASN A 628 23.11 3.87 -19.95
C ASN A 628 23.18 2.42 -19.39
N THR A 629 22.72 1.47 -20.17
CA THR A 629 22.70 0.03 -19.84
C THR A 629 24.10 -0.58 -19.67
N VAL A 630 24.17 -1.65 -18.89
CA VAL A 630 25.40 -2.44 -18.69
C VAL A 630 25.48 -3.51 -19.78
N SER A 631 26.61 -3.61 -20.48
CA SER A 631 26.78 -4.60 -21.53
C SER A 631 26.81 -6.03 -20.96
N GLY A 632 26.11 -6.97 -21.58
CA GLY A 632 26.12 -8.36 -21.14
C GLY A 632 25.39 -9.33 -22.07
N LEU A 633 25.32 -10.59 -21.64
CA LEU A 633 24.57 -11.66 -22.29
C LEU A 633 23.65 -12.30 -21.23
N MET A 634 22.33 -12.31 -21.48
CA MET A 634 21.37 -12.67 -20.43
C MET A 634 21.35 -14.16 -20.09
N GLY A 635 21.59 -15.01 -21.09
CA GLY A 635 21.67 -16.44 -20.89
C GLY A 635 21.67 -17.23 -22.18
N LEU A 636 22.08 -18.48 -22.06
CA LEU A 636 21.97 -19.51 -23.08
C LEU A 636 20.97 -20.56 -22.60
N LYS A 637 20.29 -21.20 -23.54
CA LYS A 637 19.51 -22.41 -23.28
C LYS A 637 20.45 -23.61 -23.09
N ALA A 638 19.88 -24.73 -22.64
CA ALA A 638 20.64 -25.96 -22.44
C ALA A 638 21.28 -26.51 -23.74
N ASP A 639 20.72 -26.20 -24.91
CA ASP A 639 21.28 -26.55 -26.23
C ASP A 639 22.40 -25.59 -26.70
N GLY A 640 22.77 -24.61 -25.86
CA GLY A 640 23.76 -23.58 -26.18
C GLY A 640 23.22 -22.40 -26.98
N SER A 641 21.97 -22.43 -27.44
CA SER A 641 21.39 -21.30 -28.19
C SER A 641 21.10 -20.10 -27.27
N PRO A 642 21.35 -18.85 -27.72
CA PRO A 642 21.16 -17.67 -26.89
C PRO A 642 19.68 -17.26 -26.73
N TRP A 643 19.38 -16.44 -25.73
CA TRP A 643 18.10 -15.71 -25.68
C TRP A 643 18.35 -14.22 -25.39
N PRO A 644 18.02 -13.31 -26.34
CA PRO A 644 17.25 -13.53 -27.58
C PRO A 644 18.02 -14.28 -28.68
N SER A 645 17.28 -15.06 -29.49
CA SER A 645 17.75 -15.76 -30.69
C SER A 645 17.13 -15.10 -31.94
N VAL A 646 17.94 -14.49 -32.81
CA VAL A 646 17.52 -13.81 -34.04
C VAL A 646 17.81 -14.68 -35.27
N GLY A 647 16.85 -14.76 -36.20
CA GLY A 647 16.98 -15.51 -37.45
C GLY A 647 16.93 -17.03 -37.25
N LEU A 648 17.01 -17.77 -38.38
CA LEU A 648 17.01 -19.23 -38.38
C LEU A 648 18.29 -19.80 -37.76
N GLU A 649 19.41 -19.09 -37.88
CA GLU A 649 20.68 -19.50 -37.26
C GLU A 649 20.74 -19.21 -35.76
N LYS A 650 19.66 -18.68 -35.15
CA LYS A 650 19.53 -18.38 -33.71
C LYS A 650 20.70 -17.53 -33.18
N ARG A 651 21.10 -16.51 -33.93
CA ARG A 651 22.23 -15.64 -33.56
C ARG A 651 21.84 -14.64 -32.49
N THR A 652 22.84 -14.11 -31.79
CA THR A 652 22.66 -12.98 -30.88
C THR A 652 23.90 -12.09 -30.93
N THR A 653 23.81 -10.94 -30.29
CA THR A 653 24.94 -10.10 -29.94
C THR A 653 24.86 -9.76 -28.45
N TYR A 654 25.89 -9.14 -27.88
CA TYR A 654 25.76 -8.60 -26.53
C TYR A 654 24.60 -7.62 -26.50
N GLY A 655 23.92 -7.52 -25.36
CA GLY A 655 22.78 -6.63 -25.14
C GLY A 655 23.00 -5.74 -23.91
N GLY A 656 22.07 -4.82 -23.70
CA GLY A 656 22.10 -3.84 -22.64
C GLY A 656 21.21 -4.30 -21.51
N ILE A 657 21.81 -4.62 -20.37
CA ILE A 657 21.12 -4.96 -19.14
C ILE A 657 20.62 -3.67 -18.48
N SER A 658 19.34 -3.65 -18.15
CA SER A 658 18.65 -2.57 -17.43
C SER A 658 17.89 -3.12 -16.21
N GLY A 659 17.25 -2.24 -15.44
CA GLY A 659 16.45 -2.64 -14.26
C GLY A 659 17.24 -2.58 -12.96
N ASN A 660 16.64 -3.08 -11.87
CA ASN A 660 17.19 -2.95 -10.52
C ASN A 660 18.51 -3.72 -10.32
N ALA A 661 18.79 -4.73 -11.14
CA ALA A 661 20.07 -5.45 -11.14
C ALA A 661 21.28 -4.53 -11.39
N ILE A 662 21.11 -3.42 -12.12
CA ILE A 662 22.19 -2.46 -12.40
C ILE A 662 22.17 -1.23 -11.48
N ARG A 663 21.22 -1.15 -10.53
CA ARG A 663 21.12 -0.03 -9.58
C ARG A 663 22.43 0.19 -8.80
N PRO A 664 23.11 -0.84 -8.26
CA PRO A 664 24.36 -0.63 -7.51
C PRO A 664 25.47 0.03 -8.36
N ILE A 665 25.57 -0.36 -9.63
CA ILE A 665 26.54 0.22 -10.59
C ILE A 665 26.22 1.70 -10.82
N THR A 666 24.93 2.02 -10.96
CA THR A 666 24.44 3.38 -11.21
C THR A 666 24.62 4.26 -9.97
N LEU A 667 24.29 3.79 -8.77
CA LEU A 667 24.51 4.52 -7.52
C LEU A 667 25.99 4.86 -7.32
N ARG A 668 26.90 3.92 -7.62
CA ARG A 668 28.34 4.17 -7.62
C ARG A 668 28.73 5.24 -8.63
N ALA A 669 28.22 5.17 -9.86
CA ALA A 669 28.52 6.16 -10.90
C ALA A 669 28.08 7.57 -10.49
N VAL A 670 26.82 7.72 -10.07
CA VAL A 670 26.25 9.00 -9.62
C VAL A 670 27.05 9.59 -8.47
N SER A 671 27.30 8.80 -7.42
CA SER A 671 28.06 9.27 -6.25
C SER A 671 29.52 9.62 -6.56
N ALA A 672 30.18 8.86 -7.44
CA ALA A 672 31.55 9.14 -7.85
C ALA A 672 31.64 10.43 -8.67
N ILE A 673 30.71 10.66 -9.60
CA ILE A 673 30.66 11.88 -10.42
C ILE A 673 30.34 13.08 -9.53
N ALA A 674 29.30 13.00 -8.70
CA ALA A 674 28.89 14.09 -7.80
C ALA A 674 30.01 14.54 -6.86
N ARG A 675 30.82 13.59 -6.38
CA ARG A 675 32.00 13.89 -5.55
C ARG A 675 33.13 14.54 -6.35
N ALA A 676 33.36 14.08 -7.58
CA ALA A 676 34.48 14.55 -8.39
C ALA A 676 34.22 15.91 -9.05
N ILE A 677 32.96 16.25 -9.31
CA ILE A 677 32.53 17.51 -9.94
C ILE A 677 31.34 18.08 -9.14
N PRO A 678 31.57 18.65 -7.95
CA PRO A 678 30.49 19.14 -7.09
C PRO A 678 29.62 20.20 -7.78
N GLY A 679 28.30 20.06 -7.66
CA GLY A 679 27.33 20.98 -8.26
C GLY A 679 27.05 20.73 -9.75
N PHE A 680 27.77 19.81 -10.41
CA PHE A 680 27.50 19.43 -11.79
C PHE A 680 26.19 18.61 -11.86
N PRO A 681 25.17 19.06 -12.62
CA PRO A 681 23.89 18.37 -12.70
C PRO A 681 23.99 16.92 -13.19
N ILE A 682 23.31 16.01 -12.48
CA ILE A 682 23.25 14.59 -12.82
C ILE A 682 21.80 14.15 -12.97
N LEU A 683 21.48 13.55 -14.13
CA LEU A 683 20.24 12.83 -14.37
C LEU A 683 20.51 11.34 -14.14
N ALA A 684 20.01 10.78 -13.05
CA ALA A 684 20.21 9.37 -12.73
C ALA A 684 19.31 8.48 -13.59
N THR A 685 19.84 7.37 -14.10
CA THR A 685 19.05 6.33 -14.76
C THR A 685 19.71 4.97 -14.60
N GLY A 686 18.95 3.99 -14.09
CA GLY A 686 19.48 2.68 -13.76
C GLY A 686 18.81 2.06 -12.54
N GLY A 687 17.68 1.40 -12.77
CA GLY A 687 17.00 0.63 -11.72
C GLY A 687 16.22 1.45 -10.70
N ILE A 688 15.83 2.69 -11.02
CA ILE A 688 14.85 3.46 -10.23
C ILE A 688 13.47 2.85 -10.46
N ASP A 689 12.81 2.42 -9.39
CA ASP A 689 11.50 1.75 -9.43
C ASP A 689 10.53 2.18 -8.32
N SER A 690 10.90 3.15 -7.50
CA SER A 690 10.09 3.66 -6.38
C SER A 690 10.54 5.07 -5.96
N ALA A 691 9.72 5.74 -5.14
CA ALA A 691 10.13 6.97 -4.47
C ALA A 691 11.34 6.75 -3.53
N GLU A 692 11.41 5.62 -2.83
CA GLU A 692 12.54 5.27 -1.95
C GLU A 692 13.84 5.15 -2.73
N SER A 693 13.83 4.40 -3.85
CA SER A 693 15.02 4.27 -4.70
C SER A 693 15.37 5.58 -5.41
N GLY A 694 14.37 6.37 -5.81
CA GLY A 694 14.59 7.73 -6.30
C GLY A 694 15.30 8.63 -5.30
N LEU A 695 14.86 8.61 -4.03
CA LEU A 695 15.49 9.37 -2.95
C LEU A 695 16.94 8.93 -2.70
N GLN A 696 17.27 7.65 -2.88
CA GLN A 696 18.66 7.17 -2.81
C GLN A 696 19.56 7.86 -3.84
N PHE A 697 19.08 8.05 -5.08
CA PHE A 697 19.83 8.76 -6.11
C PHE A 697 19.94 10.26 -5.84
N LEU A 698 18.89 10.89 -5.32
CA LEU A 698 18.95 12.30 -4.87
C LEU A 698 19.98 12.49 -3.75
N HIS A 699 20.04 11.56 -2.80
CA HIS A 699 21.09 11.54 -1.76
C HIS A 699 22.48 11.21 -2.33
N ALA A 700 22.58 10.44 -3.41
CA ALA A 700 23.85 10.11 -4.05
C ALA A 700 24.43 11.28 -4.86
N GLY A 701 23.63 12.31 -5.19
CA GLY A 701 24.08 13.48 -5.93
C GLY A 701 23.27 13.82 -7.18
N ALA A 702 22.26 13.04 -7.53
CA ALA A 702 21.41 13.32 -8.69
C ALA A 702 20.40 14.43 -8.43
N SER A 703 20.02 15.14 -9.49
CA SER A 703 18.94 16.13 -9.47
C SER A 703 17.64 15.58 -10.09
N LEU A 704 17.75 14.79 -11.15
CA LEU A 704 16.61 14.21 -11.88
C LEU A 704 16.73 12.70 -11.98
N LEU A 705 15.59 12.04 -12.17
CA LEU A 705 15.41 10.59 -12.05
C LEU A 705 14.71 10.06 -13.30
N GLN A 706 15.46 9.46 -14.23
CA GLN A 706 14.86 8.83 -15.41
C GLN A 706 14.49 7.36 -15.15
N VAL A 707 13.33 6.95 -15.68
CA VAL A 707 12.76 5.61 -15.48
C VAL A 707 12.49 4.94 -16.81
N CYS A 708 12.80 3.64 -16.90
CA CYS A 708 12.48 2.78 -18.04
C CYS A 708 11.89 1.45 -17.57
N SER A 709 12.72 0.60 -16.97
CA SER A 709 12.34 -0.80 -16.71
C SER A 709 11.22 -0.98 -15.68
N ALA A 710 11.00 -0.01 -14.78
CA ALA A 710 9.84 -0.04 -13.89
C ALA A 710 8.53 0.13 -14.69
N VAL A 711 8.51 1.04 -15.67
CA VAL A 711 7.38 1.21 -16.60
C VAL A 711 7.22 -0.02 -17.50
N GLN A 712 8.31 -0.65 -17.96
CA GLN A 712 8.22 -1.91 -18.71
C GLN A 712 7.65 -3.07 -17.88
N ASN A 713 7.94 -3.10 -16.58
CA ASN A 713 7.34 -4.05 -15.64
C ASN A 713 5.87 -3.75 -15.34
N GLN A 714 5.40 -2.55 -15.65
CA GLN A 714 4.08 -2.04 -15.26
C GLN A 714 3.51 -1.11 -16.34
N ASP A 715 3.29 0.17 -16.03
CA ASP A 715 2.66 1.16 -16.89
C ASP A 715 2.93 2.59 -16.36
N PHE A 716 2.39 3.61 -17.04
CA PHE A 716 2.65 5.02 -16.73
C PHE A 716 2.05 5.51 -15.41
N THR A 717 1.09 4.80 -14.80
CA THR A 717 0.44 5.22 -13.54
C THR A 717 1.40 5.20 -12.34
N LEU A 718 2.56 4.54 -12.46
CA LEU A 718 3.61 4.53 -11.45
C LEU A 718 4.04 5.93 -10.98
N ILE A 719 3.87 6.96 -11.81
CA ILE A 719 4.22 8.32 -11.43
C ILE A 719 3.43 8.84 -10.22
N GLU A 720 2.16 8.45 -10.07
CA GLU A 720 1.37 8.85 -8.91
C GLU A 720 1.99 8.28 -7.63
N ASP A 721 2.35 6.99 -7.66
CA ASP A 721 3.07 6.33 -6.57
C ASP A 721 4.41 7.03 -6.26
N TYR A 722 5.19 7.39 -7.28
CA TYR A 722 6.50 8.01 -7.08
C TYR A 722 6.40 9.41 -6.48
N CYS A 723 5.48 10.23 -6.99
CA CYS A 723 5.23 11.57 -6.49
C CYS A 723 4.72 11.53 -5.05
N VAL A 724 3.68 10.74 -4.78
CA VAL A 724 3.08 10.63 -3.44
C VAL A 724 4.07 10.03 -2.44
N GLY A 725 4.83 9.01 -2.86
CA GLY A 725 5.86 8.40 -2.02
C GLY A 725 7.00 9.36 -1.67
N LEU A 726 7.44 10.20 -2.62
CA LEU A 726 8.49 11.19 -2.36
C LEU A 726 7.99 12.29 -1.42
N LYS A 727 6.77 12.78 -1.64
CA LYS A 727 6.10 13.73 -0.72
C LYS A 727 6.07 13.19 0.70
N ALA A 728 5.65 11.93 0.87
CA ALA A 728 5.60 11.27 2.18
C ALA A 728 7.00 11.16 2.82
N LEU A 729 8.00 10.71 2.07
CA LEU A 729 9.38 10.59 2.59
C LEU A 729 9.95 11.94 3.05
N LEU A 730 9.66 13.03 2.34
CA LEU A 730 10.07 14.38 2.75
C LEU A 730 9.27 14.87 3.95
N TYR A 731 7.95 14.68 3.96
CA TYR A 731 7.08 15.08 5.06
C TYR A 731 7.47 14.40 6.37
N LEU A 732 7.68 13.08 6.36
CA LEU A 732 8.02 12.33 7.58
C LEU A 732 9.35 12.76 8.20
N LYS A 733 10.30 13.27 7.41
CA LYS A 733 11.53 13.88 7.95
C LYS A 733 11.24 15.09 8.84
N SER A 734 10.13 15.80 8.62
CA SER A 734 9.72 16.95 9.44
C SER A 734 9.12 16.55 10.80
N LEU A 735 8.58 15.33 10.92
CA LEU A 735 7.91 14.83 12.12
C LEU A 735 8.88 14.26 13.18
N GLU A 736 10.12 13.95 12.79
CA GLU A 736 11.12 13.31 13.66
C GLU A 736 10.66 11.99 14.31
N LEU A 737 9.92 11.18 13.54
CA LEU A 737 9.50 9.85 13.98
C LEU A 737 10.71 8.99 14.32
N LYS A 738 10.83 8.63 15.60
CA LYS A 738 11.98 7.90 16.13
C LYS A 738 12.07 6.49 15.56
N ASP A 739 13.25 6.11 15.09
CA ASP A 739 13.59 4.76 14.61
C ASP A 739 12.78 4.27 13.38
N TRP A 740 12.09 5.18 12.68
CA TRP A 740 11.49 4.87 11.37
C TRP A 740 12.54 4.91 10.26
N ASP A 741 12.46 3.97 9.32
CA ASP A 741 13.24 3.99 8.08
C ASP A 741 12.35 4.36 6.89
N GLY A 742 12.40 5.64 6.51
CA GLY A 742 11.49 6.20 5.52
C GLY A 742 10.04 6.11 5.99
N GLN A 743 9.22 5.32 5.29
CA GLN A 743 7.83 5.05 5.67
C GLN A 743 7.67 3.79 6.55
N SER A 744 8.75 3.03 6.78
CA SER A 744 8.69 1.78 7.54
C SER A 744 8.77 2.07 9.04
N PRO A 745 7.76 1.70 9.85
CA PRO A 745 7.86 1.80 11.30
C PRO A 745 8.95 0.86 11.84
N PRO A 746 9.46 1.10 13.06
CA PRO A 746 10.41 0.19 13.69
C PRO A 746 9.81 -1.21 13.79
N THR A 747 10.57 -2.23 13.40
CA THR A 747 10.12 -3.63 13.46
C THR A 747 9.95 -4.08 14.90
N GLU A 748 8.69 -4.29 15.31
CA GLU A 748 8.36 -4.87 16.60
C GLU A 748 8.63 -6.38 16.61
N ARG A 749 8.84 -6.95 17.80
CA ARG A 749 8.92 -8.40 17.95
C ARG A 749 7.61 -9.04 17.54
N HIS A 750 7.66 -9.93 16.56
CA HIS A 750 6.46 -10.52 15.99
C HIS A 750 6.64 -11.99 15.62
N GLN A 751 5.53 -12.70 15.56
CA GLN A 751 5.40 -14.00 14.89
C GLN A 751 4.25 -13.91 13.89
N LYS A 752 4.53 -14.26 12.62
CA LYS A 752 3.56 -14.14 11.52
C LYS A 752 2.94 -12.71 11.40
N GLY A 753 3.73 -11.67 11.70
CA GLY A 753 3.29 -10.27 11.67
C GLY A 753 2.42 -9.83 12.86
N LYS A 754 2.13 -10.72 13.82
CA LYS A 754 1.42 -10.37 15.06
C LYS A 754 2.41 -10.09 16.18
N PRO A 755 2.22 -9.03 17.00
CA PRO A 755 3.09 -8.75 18.14
C PRO A 755 3.25 -9.95 19.06
N ALA A 756 4.49 -10.28 19.41
CA ALA A 756 4.79 -11.37 20.34
C ALA A 756 4.49 -10.91 21.78
N PRO A 757 3.65 -11.63 22.55
CA PRO A 757 3.30 -11.21 23.90
C PRO A 757 4.52 -11.31 24.83
N ARG A 758 4.78 -10.24 25.60
CA ARG A 758 5.82 -10.26 26.63
C ARG A 758 5.25 -10.83 27.92
N LEU A 759 5.54 -12.09 28.20
CA LEU A 759 5.09 -12.78 29.41
C LEU A 759 6.23 -12.91 30.42
N GLU A 760 6.06 -12.37 31.63
CA GLU A 760 7.06 -12.47 32.72
C GLU A 760 7.47 -13.92 33.01
N SER A 761 6.52 -14.86 32.97
CA SER A 761 6.75 -16.29 33.17
C SER A 761 7.64 -16.94 32.10
N LEU A 762 7.81 -16.28 30.95
CA LEU A 762 8.65 -16.72 29.84
C LEU A 762 9.87 -15.81 29.62
N VAL A 763 10.06 -14.74 30.41
CA VAL A 763 11.24 -13.89 30.29
C VAL A 763 12.48 -14.71 30.64
N GLY A 764 13.39 -14.85 29.67
CA GLY A 764 14.60 -15.67 29.80
C GLY A 764 14.41 -17.16 29.45
N LYS A 765 13.18 -17.59 29.13
CA LYS A 765 12.88 -18.89 28.50
C LYS A 765 12.64 -18.69 27.02
N SER A 766 13.58 -19.09 26.19
CA SER A 766 13.41 -19.02 24.75
C SER A 766 12.76 -20.28 24.23
N LEU A 767 11.44 -20.21 24.08
CA LEU A 767 10.64 -21.33 23.59
C LEU A 767 10.37 -21.13 22.09
N PRO A 768 10.62 -22.12 21.21
CA PRO A 768 10.22 -22.00 19.81
C PRO A 768 8.71 -22.17 19.64
N SER A 769 8.19 -21.82 18.46
CA SER A 769 6.74 -21.85 18.16
C SER A 769 6.28 -23.17 17.52
N PHE A 770 6.77 -24.31 18.01
CA PHE A 770 6.38 -25.65 17.55
C PHE A 770 6.41 -26.71 18.69
N GLY A 771 5.78 -27.86 18.47
CA GLY A 771 5.85 -29.02 19.36
C GLY A 771 5.40 -28.73 20.81
N PRO A 772 6.03 -29.33 21.83
CA PRO A 772 5.66 -29.13 23.23
C PRO A 772 5.88 -27.68 23.70
N TYR A 773 6.83 -26.96 23.09
CA TYR A 773 7.13 -25.57 23.42
C TYR A 773 5.99 -24.62 23.03
N LEU A 774 5.32 -24.87 21.91
CA LEU A 774 4.12 -24.11 21.52
C LEU A 774 2.96 -24.34 22.50
N GLN A 775 2.84 -25.56 23.04
CA GLN A 775 1.85 -25.87 24.07
C GLN A 775 2.15 -25.10 25.35
N GLU A 776 3.39 -25.12 25.85
CA GLU A 776 3.81 -24.34 27.03
C GLU A 776 3.55 -22.83 26.82
N LYS A 777 3.89 -22.28 25.64
CA LYS A 777 3.57 -20.88 25.30
C LYS A 777 2.06 -20.61 25.36
N THR A 778 1.26 -21.52 24.78
CA THR A 778 -0.20 -21.36 24.74
C THR A 778 -0.81 -21.39 26.14
N GLU A 779 -0.36 -22.32 26.99
CA GLU A 779 -0.78 -22.43 28.39
C GLU A 779 -0.36 -21.19 29.20
N ALA A 780 0.87 -20.69 29.01
CA ALA A 780 1.35 -19.47 29.66
C ALA A 780 0.54 -18.23 29.24
N ILE A 781 0.20 -18.09 27.95
CA ILE A 781 -0.66 -17.01 27.45
C ILE A 781 -2.06 -17.13 28.09
N ALA A 782 -2.64 -18.32 28.11
CA ALA A 782 -3.96 -18.55 28.71
C ALA A 782 -3.98 -18.21 30.22
N ALA A 783 -2.95 -18.63 30.97
CA ALA A 783 -2.80 -18.30 32.38
C ALA A 783 -2.64 -16.79 32.61
N CYS A 784 -1.86 -16.10 31.77
CA CYS A 784 -1.70 -14.64 31.84
C CYS A 784 -3.03 -13.92 31.60
N LYS A 785 -3.77 -14.31 30.56
CA LYS A 785 -5.10 -13.76 30.24
C LYS A 785 -6.09 -13.95 31.38
N LYS A 786 -6.09 -15.13 32.01
CA LYS A 786 -6.90 -15.40 33.19
C LYS A 786 -6.53 -14.49 34.37
N ARG A 787 -5.23 -14.34 34.66
CA ARG A 787 -4.74 -13.44 35.71
C ARG A 787 -5.17 -11.98 35.47
N LEU A 788 -5.07 -11.50 34.23
CA LEU A 788 -5.50 -10.16 33.85
C LEU A 788 -7.01 -9.99 34.08
N LEU A 789 -7.82 -10.96 33.66
CA LEU A 789 -9.26 -10.97 33.89
C LEU A 789 -9.59 -10.93 35.40
N ASP A 790 -8.96 -11.79 36.19
CA ASP A 790 -9.16 -11.88 37.65
C ASP A 790 -8.76 -10.56 38.37
N ALA A 791 -7.79 -9.82 37.81
CA ALA A 791 -7.36 -8.52 38.30
C ALA A 791 -8.21 -7.34 37.77
N GLY A 792 -9.15 -7.57 36.85
CA GLY A 792 -9.86 -6.50 36.14
C GLY A 792 -8.95 -5.66 35.23
N GLU A 793 -7.82 -6.21 34.82
CA GLU A 793 -6.82 -5.62 33.94
C GLU A 793 -6.96 -6.18 32.51
N THR A 794 -6.27 -5.56 31.54
CA THR A 794 -6.24 -6.01 30.15
C THR A 794 -4.85 -5.84 29.58
N ASP A 795 -4.47 -6.72 28.66
CA ASP A 795 -3.21 -6.63 27.91
C ASP A 795 -3.31 -5.70 26.69
N VAL A 796 -4.47 -5.09 26.46
CA VAL A 796 -4.62 -4.00 25.48
C VAL A 796 -3.82 -2.81 26.02
N VAL A 797 -2.66 -2.58 25.41
CA VAL A 797 -1.81 -1.41 25.68
C VAL A 797 -2.59 -0.17 25.23
N GLU A 798 -2.86 0.76 26.14
CA GLU A 798 -3.35 2.08 25.75
C GLU A 798 -2.30 2.72 24.84
N SER A 799 -2.67 2.95 23.58
CA SER A 799 -1.75 3.54 22.62
C SER A 799 -1.47 4.98 23.02
N ASN A 800 -0.33 5.21 23.67
CA ASN A 800 0.22 6.55 23.95
C ASN A 800 0.71 7.28 22.67
N VAL A 801 0.28 6.83 21.48
CA VAL A 801 0.64 7.48 20.22
C VAL A 801 -0.21 8.75 20.12
N SER A 802 0.46 9.91 20.03
CA SER A 802 -0.23 11.17 19.75
C SER A 802 -1.12 11.00 18.52
N ARG A 803 -2.41 11.32 18.63
CA ARG A 803 -3.38 11.26 17.51
C ARG A 803 -2.85 11.99 16.28
N VAL A 804 -2.17 13.12 16.51
CA VAL A 804 -1.65 14.00 15.48
C VAL A 804 -0.19 14.32 15.80
N ASN A 805 0.69 13.99 14.86
CA ASN A 805 2.08 14.43 14.85
C ASN A 805 2.17 15.75 14.08
N VAL A 806 2.80 16.75 14.70
CA VAL A 806 3.00 18.07 14.09
C VAL A 806 4.44 18.19 13.61
N PRO A 807 4.69 18.72 12.40
CA PRO A 807 6.04 19.03 11.93
C PRO A 807 6.84 19.85 12.95
N GLN A 808 8.00 19.33 13.35
CA GLN A 808 8.93 20.00 14.28
C GLN A 808 9.91 20.93 13.54
N LYS A 809 10.00 20.80 12.21
CA LYS A 809 10.86 21.61 11.33
C LYS A 809 10.22 21.74 9.93
N PRO A 810 10.68 22.67 9.08
CA PRO A 810 10.18 22.77 7.71
C PRO A 810 10.38 21.46 6.93
N VAL A 811 9.42 21.13 6.06
CA VAL A 811 9.56 20.00 5.13
C VAL A 811 10.75 20.28 4.20
N PRO A 812 11.73 19.37 4.06
CA PRO A 812 12.87 19.60 3.19
C PRO A 812 12.42 19.71 1.72
N PRO A 813 12.92 20.70 0.95
CA PRO A 813 12.68 20.74 -0.48
C PRO A 813 13.44 19.61 -1.17
N VAL A 814 13.05 19.29 -2.41
CA VAL A 814 13.85 18.42 -3.29
C VAL A 814 15.14 19.16 -3.65
N LYS A 815 16.24 18.79 -2.99
CA LYS A 815 17.58 19.29 -3.28
C LYS A 815 18.58 18.15 -3.27
N VAL A 816 19.72 18.37 -3.91
CA VAL A 816 20.84 17.43 -3.85
C VAL A 816 21.37 17.39 -2.42
N ILE A 817 21.27 16.25 -1.73
CA ILE A 817 21.75 16.07 -0.35
C ILE A 817 22.94 15.12 -0.39
N TYR A 818 24.15 15.66 -0.52
CA TYR A 818 25.37 14.88 -0.36
C TYR A 818 25.80 14.91 1.11
N GLN A 819 25.58 13.82 1.88
CA GLN A 819 25.86 13.84 3.33
C GLN A 819 26.84 12.79 3.84
N TYR A 820 27.08 11.68 3.15
CA TYR A 820 27.92 10.62 3.72
C TYR A 820 28.60 9.84 2.62
N HIS A 821 29.89 10.06 2.36
CA HIS A 821 30.83 9.05 1.81
C HIS A 821 32.27 9.52 2.06
N ASN A 822 32.94 8.91 3.04
CA ASN A 822 34.37 9.12 3.31
C ASN A 822 35.22 8.22 2.40
N ASN A 823 36.47 8.62 2.10
CA ASN A 823 37.45 7.80 1.39
C ASN A 823 37.64 6.42 2.05
N ASN A 824 38.08 5.41 1.28
CA ASN A 824 38.32 4.02 1.74
C ASN A 824 39.21 3.88 3.00
N ASN A 825 39.96 4.92 3.40
CA ASN A 825 40.77 4.95 4.62
C ASN A 825 40.09 5.59 5.85
N GLY A 826 38.82 5.99 5.74
CA GLY A 826 38.05 6.66 6.80
C GLY A 826 37.20 5.72 7.67
N LEU A 827 37.26 4.40 7.46
CA LEU A 827 36.50 3.42 8.24
C LEU A 827 37.26 3.03 9.51
N SER A 828 36.60 3.13 10.67
CA SER A 828 37.19 2.73 11.95
C SER A 828 37.33 1.21 12.04
N LEU A 829 38.57 0.72 12.09
CA LEU A 829 38.88 -0.68 12.39
C LEU A 829 38.63 -1.03 13.86
N CYS A 830 38.46 -0.03 14.74
CA CYS A 830 38.24 -0.23 16.18
C CYS A 830 36.75 -0.34 16.54
N SER A 831 35.84 0.16 15.69
CA SER A 831 34.40 0.18 15.94
C SER A 831 33.71 -1.08 15.42
N GLN A 832 34.12 -2.24 15.94
CA GLN A 832 33.61 -3.54 15.50
C GLN A 832 32.21 -3.84 16.05
N VAL A 833 31.46 -4.69 15.34
CA VAL A 833 30.11 -5.14 15.68
C VAL A 833 30.06 -6.66 15.82
N GLN A 834 28.98 -7.17 16.42
CA GLN A 834 28.64 -8.59 16.47
C GLN A 834 27.15 -8.76 16.17
N ALA A 835 26.78 -9.92 15.64
CA ALA A 835 25.37 -10.24 15.41
C ALA A 835 24.66 -10.54 16.74
N LEU A 836 23.41 -10.14 16.84
CA LEU A 836 22.50 -10.46 17.94
C LEU A 836 21.20 -10.97 17.32
N ILE A 837 20.75 -12.16 17.72
CA ILE A 837 19.51 -12.77 17.23
C ILE A 837 18.42 -12.54 18.28
N ASP A 838 17.24 -12.13 17.82
CA ASP A 838 16.03 -12.08 18.63
C ASP A 838 15.29 -13.42 18.52
N GLU A 839 15.39 -14.22 19.56
CA GLU A 839 14.87 -15.59 19.59
C GLU A 839 13.34 -15.64 19.48
N GLU A 840 12.62 -14.59 19.91
CA GLU A 840 11.16 -14.51 19.75
C GLU A 840 10.72 -14.22 18.31
N MET A 841 11.61 -13.64 17.49
CA MET A 841 11.35 -13.41 16.06
C MET A 841 11.88 -14.56 15.17
N CYS A 842 12.67 -15.46 15.75
CA CYS A 842 13.24 -16.58 15.03
C CYS A 842 12.14 -17.54 14.54
N ILE A 843 12.33 -18.08 13.33
CA ILE A 843 11.50 -19.15 12.76
C ILE A 843 12.26 -20.46 12.59
N ASN A 844 13.40 -20.60 13.30
CA ASN A 844 14.13 -21.86 13.46
C ASN A 844 14.67 -22.47 12.16
N CYS A 845 14.91 -21.67 11.11
CA CYS A 845 15.29 -22.17 9.79
C CYS A 845 16.76 -22.58 9.64
N GLY A 846 17.62 -22.25 10.61
CA GLY A 846 19.05 -22.58 10.58
C GLY A 846 19.89 -21.87 9.50
N LYS A 847 19.32 -20.96 8.68
CA LYS A 847 20.07 -20.29 7.59
C LYS A 847 21.26 -19.47 8.07
N CYS A 848 21.13 -18.79 9.21
CA CYS A 848 22.22 -18.05 9.84
C CYS A 848 23.36 -19.00 10.24
N TYR A 849 23.03 -20.13 10.86
CA TYR A 849 23.96 -21.19 11.25
C TYR A 849 24.71 -21.74 10.04
N MET A 850 23.99 -22.22 9.01
CA MET A 850 24.59 -22.78 7.79
C MET A 850 25.53 -21.78 7.11
N THR A 851 25.11 -20.52 6.98
CA THR A 851 25.92 -19.48 6.33
C THR A 851 27.16 -19.13 7.15
N CYS A 852 27.06 -19.11 8.48
CA CYS A 852 28.23 -18.88 9.32
C CYS A 852 29.21 -20.07 9.29
N ASN A 853 28.71 -21.28 9.13
CA ASN A 853 29.55 -22.47 9.05
C ASN A 853 30.30 -22.57 7.73
N ASP A 854 29.58 -22.50 6.61
CA ASP A 854 30.17 -22.84 5.31
C ASP A 854 30.64 -21.58 4.55
N SER A 855 30.40 -20.39 5.09
CA SER A 855 30.81 -19.11 4.48
C SER A 855 31.27 -18.08 5.52
N GLY A 856 31.54 -18.51 6.75
CA GLY A 856 31.89 -17.63 7.85
C GLY A 856 32.93 -18.21 8.81
N TYR A 857 32.62 -18.16 10.10
CA TYR A 857 33.55 -18.36 11.20
C TYR A 857 33.07 -19.41 12.22
N GLN A 858 32.07 -20.22 11.86
CA GLN A 858 31.49 -21.24 12.74
C GLN A 858 31.11 -20.67 14.12
N ALA A 859 30.63 -19.42 14.12
CA ALA A 859 30.40 -18.61 15.32
C ALA A 859 28.92 -18.60 15.75
N ILE A 860 28.14 -19.55 15.26
CA ILE A 860 26.73 -19.73 15.64
C ILE A 860 26.58 -21.19 16.06
N THR A 861 26.04 -21.42 17.24
CA THR A 861 25.53 -22.73 17.65
C THR A 861 24.07 -22.84 17.25
N PHE A 862 23.60 -24.06 16.98
CA PHE A 862 22.22 -24.34 16.63
C PHE A 862 21.73 -25.50 17.47
N ASP A 863 20.80 -25.21 18.38
CA ASP A 863 20.34 -26.19 19.35
C ASP A 863 19.54 -27.32 18.68
N PRO A 864 19.84 -28.60 18.95
CA PRO A 864 19.23 -29.73 18.24
C PRO A 864 17.77 -29.99 18.60
N GLU A 865 17.28 -29.49 19.74
CA GLU A 865 15.91 -29.75 20.22
C GLU A 865 14.97 -28.57 19.93
N THR A 866 15.44 -27.36 20.22
CA THR A 866 14.69 -26.12 20.04
C THR A 866 14.89 -25.49 18.67
N HIS A 867 15.96 -25.89 17.95
CA HIS A 867 16.37 -25.28 16.68
C HIS A 867 16.55 -23.76 16.81
N LEU A 868 16.95 -23.27 17.99
CA LEU A 868 17.28 -21.87 18.20
C LEU A 868 18.78 -21.63 17.95
N PRO A 869 19.14 -20.62 17.13
CA PRO A 869 20.52 -20.25 16.90
C PRO A 869 21.04 -19.30 17.99
N SER A 870 22.28 -19.47 18.45
CA SER A 870 22.95 -18.56 19.37
C SER A 870 24.31 -18.12 18.82
N VAL A 871 24.60 -16.81 18.89
CA VAL A 871 25.85 -16.23 18.39
C VAL A 871 26.91 -16.28 19.49
N THR A 872 28.09 -16.83 19.19
CA THR A 872 29.21 -16.94 20.13
C THR A 872 30.17 -15.75 20.02
N ASP A 873 31.10 -15.64 20.98
CA ASP A 873 32.11 -14.58 20.99
C ASP A 873 33.13 -14.65 19.83
N SER A 874 33.19 -15.77 19.10
CA SER A 874 34.00 -15.88 17.88
C SER A 874 33.38 -15.13 16.68
N CYS A 875 32.19 -14.55 16.84
CA CYS A 875 31.57 -13.72 15.82
C CYS A 875 32.48 -12.56 15.42
N THR A 876 32.67 -12.36 14.12
CA THR A 876 33.54 -11.29 13.57
C THR A 876 32.76 -10.08 13.09
N GLY A 877 31.42 -10.10 13.16
CA GLY A 877 30.60 -9.01 12.65
C GLY A 877 30.47 -8.96 11.12
N CYS A 878 30.78 -10.05 10.40
CA CYS A 878 30.74 -10.08 8.93
C CYS A 878 29.35 -9.85 8.29
N THR A 879 28.28 -9.87 9.09
CA THR A 879 26.89 -9.54 8.70
C THR A 879 26.19 -10.57 7.79
N LEU A 880 26.88 -11.59 7.27
CA LEU A 880 26.26 -12.59 6.38
C LEU A 880 25.01 -13.28 6.97
N CYS A 881 25.02 -13.60 8.27
CA CYS A 881 23.87 -14.21 8.93
C CYS A 881 22.61 -13.31 8.89
N LEU A 882 22.77 -12.00 9.08
CA LEU A 882 21.70 -11.01 8.96
C LEU A 882 21.20 -10.96 7.51
N SER A 883 22.12 -10.90 6.54
CA SER A 883 21.80 -10.76 5.11
C SER A 883 20.98 -11.93 4.53
N VAL A 884 21.05 -13.11 5.13
CA VAL A 884 20.30 -14.31 4.68
C VAL A 884 19.08 -14.65 5.54
N CYS A 885 18.85 -13.89 6.61
CA CYS A 885 17.75 -14.16 7.52
C CYS A 885 16.41 -13.83 6.82
N PRO A 886 15.42 -14.74 6.82
CA PRO A 886 14.15 -14.50 6.15
C PRO A 886 13.21 -13.56 6.92
N ILE A 887 13.56 -13.21 8.17
CA ILE A 887 12.77 -12.32 9.02
C ILE A 887 13.53 -11.01 9.19
N ILE A 888 12.94 -9.92 8.70
CA ILE A 888 13.50 -8.58 8.81
C ILE A 888 13.75 -8.26 10.29
N ASP A 889 14.93 -7.70 10.59
CA ASP A 889 15.36 -7.27 11.93
C ASP A 889 15.41 -8.34 13.03
N CYS A 890 15.16 -9.62 12.71
CA CYS A 890 15.36 -10.73 13.64
C CYS A 890 16.84 -10.83 14.06
N ILE A 891 17.77 -10.47 13.17
CA ILE A 891 19.19 -10.35 13.49
C ILE A 891 19.59 -8.89 13.37
N LYS A 892 20.26 -8.35 14.40
CA LYS A 892 20.78 -6.98 14.42
C LYS A 892 22.30 -6.98 14.62
N MET A 893 22.97 -5.98 14.05
CA MET A 893 24.40 -5.76 14.32
C MET A 893 24.54 -4.79 15.49
N VAL A 894 25.12 -5.26 16.58
CA VAL A 894 25.32 -4.46 17.80
C VAL A 894 26.81 -4.21 18.04
N LYS A 895 27.14 -3.12 18.73
CA LYS A 895 28.54 -2.82 19.08
C LYS A 895 29.15 -3.99 19.85
N ARG A 896 30.34 -4.45 19.42
CA ARG A 896 31.07 -5.51 20.10
C ARG A 896 31.49 -5.02 21.49
N LYS A 897 31.21 -5.81 22.53
CA LYS A 897 31.60 -5.48 23.92
C LYS A 897 33.01 -5.97 24.28
N THR A 898 33.47 -7.02 23.61
CA THR A 898 34.81 -7.59 23.80
C THR A 898 35.80 -7.02 22.79
N ALA A 899 37.08 -6.96 23.14
CA ALA A 899 38.11 -6.52 22.20
C ALA A 899 38.14 -7.45 20.97
N TYR A 900 38.11 -6.87 19.77
CA TYR A 900 38.25 -7.65 18.55
C TYR A 900 39.72 -8.02 18.32
N LYS A 901 39.98 -9.32 18.21
CA LYS A 901 41.29 -9.86 17.82
C LYS A 901 41.09 -10.65 16.52
N PRO A 902 41.60 -10.18 15.38
CA PRO A 902 41.51 -10.94 14.13
C PRO A 902 42.16 -12.31 14.30
N ASN A 903 41.44 -13.37 13.93
CA ASN A 903 42.02 -14.71 13.91
C ASN A 903 43.01 -14.80 12.73
N ARG A 904 44.29 -15.01 13.04
CA ARG A 904 45.37 -15.13 12.05
C ARG A 904 45.68 -16.56 11.65
N GLY A 905 45.00 -17.56 12.24
CA GLY A 905 45.24 -18.98 12.04
C GLY A 905 46.51 -19.49 12.76
N VAL A 906 47.61 -18.75 12.64
CA VAL A 906 48.89 -19.01 13.32
C VAL A 906 49.35 -17.77 14.12
N PRO A 907 50.19 -17.93 15.15
CA PRO A 907 50.82 -16.79 15.81
C PRO A 907 51.57 -15.93 14.79
N ILE A 908 51.45 -14.61 14.91
CA ILE A 908 52.30 -13.69 14.16
C ILE A 908 53.71 -13.88 14.75
N SER A 909 54.58 -14.60 14.03
CA SER A 909 56.00 -14.69 14.38
C SER A 909 56.56 -13.27 14.46
N PRO A 910 57.44 -12.93 15.42
CA PRO A 910 58.14 -11.66 15.37
C PRO A 910 58.87 -11.61 14.02
N VAL A 911 58.43 -10.72 13.14
CA VAL A 911 59.13 -10.42 11.90
C VAL A 911 60.44 -9.77 12.34
N TYR A 912 61.57 -10.39 11.99
CA TYR A 912 62.90 -9.76 12.03
C TYR A 912 62.95 -8.60 11.03
#